data_AF-A0A661RAC4-F1
#
_entry.id   AF-A0A661RAC4-F1
#
_cell.length_a   1.000
_cell.length_b   1.000
_cell.length_c   1.000
_cell.angle_alpha   90.00
_cell.angle_beta   90.00
_cell.angle_gamma   90.00
#
_symmetry.space_group_name_H-M   'P 1'
#
loop_
_entity.id
_entity.type
_entity.pdbx_description
1 polymer ?
#
loop_
_entity_poly.entity_id
_entity_poly.type
_entity_poly.pdbx_seq_one_letter_code
_entity_poly.pdbx_strand_id
1 'polypeptide(L)'
;MQWSELHATILKQAFETVLGEAEPGTMAFVRCLTPDAVEALAADAGFAPSGWQVWRVADAADSTARTITADQAVEIREAKQEAVLLLVDTSLAGAGMDGIYSAAREVDESTLFREALRLARREITRRLSRETRLYAEQAIKKARGYGRRFNVSSWTEFDFLIRVAADARHPGEYLYLLGLWPVQWTEDSHTEDDLNLSRMFIDHLLGTAASGVSPAQRIETLKLLNPSEDQIRNLERFLRSAATKPLVPALTKLADKRHLWVNALRIEGAVQEIQAIELSSWRTRTGKVAKWSGLIEEGDADAPPVLVLEPDAEQTGHYSKLEVRWKARPDNLEKDAVQYRVAIVTDMEEDLAFREVSHSAKKEEKCRFTNDDFSELSEDALISAKVVVSVIGNDAVEAQESEEFLIRFGQPPARERGGVGKKVRTFSEGLIELDDREMVSTLASTTASLPVDSKGFVLMRTPQRGKSFRVYRPPLIAEVEGQWTHHRGEIGRWRVKVRASGSRAGAAEFIPLVPAESSSGTSWTSLWERTVTASRRMAERFAACGGGVGQIYDQNAKVFDPVVKEYLLAWAAVLEKGDPSLALANTVEVQSLSGRTIGLIVLPSHPVRVAWHVAYDNLALYAAFEQDMPPKDVREELSALDGAMFPAFLPNLEDGSCFVFADTLGFHAVGMIPDTDKEP
;
A
#
# COMPACT_ATOMS: atom_id res chain seq x y z
N MET A 1 -28.48 -23.82 37.78
CA MET A 1 -28.03 -24.98 36.98
C MET A 1 -29.17 -25.43 36.06
N GLN A 2 -28.91 -25.98 34.87
CA GLN A 2 -29.94 -26.65 34.07
C GLN A 2 -29.85 -28.15 34.29
N TRP A 3 -30.78 -28.71 35.06
CA TRP A 3 -30.87 -30.15 35.33
C TRP A 3 -31.57 -30.87 34.17
N SER A 4 -31.19 -32.11 33.89
CA SER A 4 -31.86 -32.97 32.91
C SER A 4 -31.97 -34.40 33.42
N GLU A 5 -32.95 -35.16 32.95
CA GLU A 5 -33.14 -36.58 33.32
C GLU A 5 -31.88 -37.43 33.08
N LEU A 6 -31.02 -37.02 32.13
CA LEU A 6 -29.77 -37.70 31.84
C LEU A 6 -28.74 -37.53 32.96
N HIS A 7 -28.76 -36.42 33.70
CA HIS A 7 -27.92 -36.24 34.89
C HIS A 7 -28.25 -37.31 35.93
N ALA A 8 -29.53 -37.43 36.30
CA ALA A 8 -30.02 -38.41 37.26
C ALA A 8 -29.72 -39.85 36.79
N THR A 9 -29.96 -40.15 35.51
CA THR A 9 -29.73 -41.49 34.95
C THR A 9 -28.27 -41.91 35.02
N ILE A 10 -27.34 -41.04 34.61
CA ILE A 10 -25.91 -41.37 34.61
C ILE A 10 -25.34 -41.39 36.03
N LEU A 11 -25.76 -40.45 36.90
CA LEU A 11 -25.35 -40.46 38.30
C LEU A 11 -25.88 -41.71 39.01
N LYS A 12 -27.13 -42.13 38.77
CA LYS A 12 -27.66 -43.37 39.32
C LYS A 12 -26.74 -44.56 39.01
N GLN A 13 -26.37 -44.74 37.74
CA GLN A 13 -25.49 -45.84 37.32
C GLN A 13 -24.08 -45.72 37.93
N ALA A 14 -23.56 -44.50 38.06
CA ALA A 14 -22.27 -44.26 38.72
C ALA A 14 -22.34 -44.63 40.20
N PHE A 15 -23.37 -44.18 40.91
CA PHE A 15 -23.60 -44.54 42.31
C PHE A 15 -23.83 -46.04 42.49
N GLU A 16 -24.60 -46.72 41.64
CA GLU A 16 -24.76 -48.18 41.69
C GLU A 16 -23.41 -48.91 41.57
N THR A 17 -22.54 -48.43 40.68
CA THR A 17 -21.20 -49.00 40.50
C THR A 17 -20.30 -48.76 41.72
N VAL A 18 -20.37 -47.57 42.32
CA VAL A 18 -19.49 -47.17 43.42
C VAL A 18 -19.96 -47.72 44.76
N LEU A 19 -21.27 -47.70 45.01
CA LEU A 19 -21.86 -48.21 46.24
C LEU A 19 -21.78 -49.74 46.31
N GLY A 20 -22.05 -50.42 45.19
CA GLY A 20 -22.14 -51.88 45.12
C GLY A 20 -23.50 -52.39 45.58
N GLU A 21 -23.54 -53.67 45.98
CA GLU A 21 -24.77 -54.31 46.47
C GLU A 21 -25.25 -53.67 47.78
N ALA A 22 -26.56 -53.42 47.86
CA ALA A 22 -27.20 -52.84 49.03
C ALA A 22 -27.39 -53.90 50.12
N GLU A 23 -26.70 -53.74 51.25
CA GLU A 23 -26.89 -54.61 52.42
C GLU A 23 -27.66 -53.86 53.53
N PRO A 24 -28.62 -54.53 54.22
CA PRO A 24 -29.36 -53.94 55.33
C PRO A 24 -28.45 -53.27 56.38
N GLY A 25 -28.77 -52.04 56.76
CA GLY A 25 -28.02 -51.27 57.76
C GLY A 25 -26.72 -50.64 57.26
N THR A 26 -26.38 -50.78 55.97
CA THR A 26 -25.27 -50.03 55.37
C THR A 26 -25.66 -48.57 55.11
N MET A 27 -24.72 -47.66 55.34
CA MET A 27 -24.93 -46.23 55.12
C MET A 27 -23.73 -45.62 54.43
N ALA A 28 -24.01 -44.84 53.38
CA ALA A 28 -23.03 -44.07 52.66
C ALA A 28 -23.47 -42.60 52.57
N PHE A 29 -22.52 -41.68 52.46
CA PHE A 29 -22.82 -40.27 52.25
C PHE A 29 -21.94 -39.65 51.18
N VAL A 30 -22.45 -38.61 50.52
CA VAL A 30 -21.70 -37.80 49.55
C VAL A 30 -21.84 -36.33 49.93
N ARG A 31 -20.73 -35.60 49.93
CA ARG A 31 -20.68 -34.16 50.25
C ARG A 31 -19.91 -33.33 49.21
N CYS A 32 -19.44 -33.97 48.14
CA CYS A 32 -18.69 -33.31 47.07
C CYS A 32 -19.58 -32.66 45.99
N LEU A 33 -20.91 -32.84 46.09
CA LEU A 33 -21.88 -32.24 45.16
C LEU A 33 -22.27 -30.84 45.65
N THR A 34 -22.55 -29.93 44.72
CA THR A 34 -23.03 -28.58 45.05
C THR A 34 -24.47 -28.63 45.62
N PRO A 35 -24.88 -27.68 46.48
CA PRO A 35 -26.24 -27.63 47.04
C PRO A 35 -27.35 -27.77 45.98
N ASP A 36 -27.29 -26.99 44.89
CA ASP A 36 -28.23 -27.06 43.77
C ASP A 36 -28.32 -28.46 43.13
N ALA A 37 -27.20 -29.19 43.10
CA ALA A 37 -27.12 -30.52 42.51
C ALA A 37 -27.71 -31.57 43.45
N VAL A 38 -27.44 -31.44 44.75
CA VAL A 38 -28.01 -32.29 45.79
C VAL A 38 -29.53 -32.16 45.83
N GLU A 39 -30.04 -30.92 45.79
CA GLU A 39 -31.46 -30.64 45.75
C GLU A 39 -32.13 -31.22 44.49
N ALA A 40 -31.57 -30.94 43.31
CA ALA A 40 -32.13 -31.45 42.06
C ALA A 40 -32.09 -32.99 41.98
N LEU A 41 -30.99 -33.61 42.42
CA LEU A 41 -30.83 -35.07 42.44
C LEU A 41 -31.79 -35.75 43.41
N ALA A 42 -32.01 -35.15 44.58
CA ALA A 42 -32.98 -35.63 45.56
C ALA A 42 -34.44 -35.44 45.11
N ALA A 43 -34.76 -34.40 44.34
CA ALA A 43 -36.10 -34.23 43.79
C ALA A 43 -36.38 -35.16 42.59
N ASP A 44 -35.34 -35.63 41.90
CA ASP A 44 -35.50 -36.41 40.67
C ASP A 44 -35.86 -37.89 40.93
N ALA A 45 -37.09 -38.28 40.56
CA ALA A 45 -37.59 -39.64 40.72
C ALA A 45 -36.79 -40.70 39.92
N GLY A 46 -36.08 -40.29 38.86
CA GLY A 46 -35.17 -41.14 38.10
C GLY A 46 -33.90 -41.53 38.86
N PHE A 47 -33.53 -40.75 39.89
CA PHE A 47 -32.40 -41.07 40.76
C PHE A 47 -32.82 -41.95 41.94
N ALA A 48 -32.73 -43.26 41.73
CA ALA A 48 -32.93 -44.28 42.75
C ALA A 48 -31.95 -45.43 42.50
N PRO A 49 -30.73 -45.40 43.06
CA PRO A 49 -29.79 -46.51 43.00
C PRO A 49 -30.42 -47.78 43.56
N SER A 50 -30.26 -48.88 42.85
CA SER A 50 -30.96 -50.13 43.13
C SER A 50 -30.65 -50.65 44.54
N GLY A 51 -31.69 -50.80 45.38
CA GLY A 51 -31.57 -51.27 46.77
C GLY A 51 -31.20 -50.20 47.81
N TRP A 52 -30.97 -48.95 47.40
CA TRP A 52 -30.59 -47.86 48.31
C TRP A 52 -31.73 -46.85 48.46
N GLN A 53 -32.07 -46.49 49.70
CA GLN A 53 -32.88 -45.30 49.97
C GLN A 53 -32.03 -44.04 49.86
N VAL A 54 -32.55 -43.00 49.22
CA VAL A 54 -31.83 -41.73 49.02
C VAL A 54 -32.49 -40.63 49.83
N TRP A 55 -31.69 -39.92 50.63
CA TRP A 55 -32.15 -38.76 51.39
C TRP A 55 -31.16 -37.60 51.24
N ARG A 56 -31.67 -36.40 50.96
CA ARG A 56 -30.94 -35.15 51.13
C ARG A 56 -30.91 -34.76 52.60
N VAL A 57 -29.75 -34.38 53.11
CA VAL A 57 -29.61 -33.87 54.48
C VAL A 57 -29.43 -32.35 54.44
N ALA A 58 -30.36 -31.61 55.06
CA ALA A 58 -30.39 -30.15 55.10
C ALA A 58 -30.88 -29.64 56.48
N ASP A 59 -31.32 -28.37 56.57
CA ASP A 59 -31.76 -27.70 57.79
C ASP A 59 -33.23 -27.95 58.17
N ALA A 60 -34.06 -28.37 57.22
CA ALA A 60 -35.47 -28.70 57.42
C ALA A 60 -35.87 -30.00 56.73
N ALA A 61 -36.84 -30.72 57.30
CA ALA A 61 -37.38 -31.95 56.73
C ALA A 61 -38.50 -31.66 55.71
N ASP A 62 -38.45 -32.33 54.57
CA ASP A 62 -39.49 -32.33 53.54
C ASP A 62 -39.53 -33.71 52.87
N SER A 63 -40.56 -34.49 53.17
CA SER A 63 -40.74 -35.83 52.62
C SER A 63 -40.94 -35.84 51.11
N THR A 64 -41.51 -34.77 50.54
CA THR A 64 -41.76 -34.69 49.08
C THR A 64 -40.48 -34.44 48.30
N ALA A 65 -39.54 -33.68 48.89
CA ALA A 65 -38.21 -33.42 48.32
C ALA A 65 -37.14 -34.42 48.79
N ARG A 66 -37.53 -35.56 49.40
CA ARG A 66 -36.62 -36.53 50.04
C ARG A 66 -35.58 -35.86 50.94
N THR A 67 -35.98 -34.85 51.72
CA THR A 67 -35.08 -34.05 52.57
C THR A 67 -35.33 -34.32 54.05
N ILE A 68 -34.26 -34.51 54.83
CA ILE A 68 -34.28 -34.78 56.28
C ILE A 68 -33.26 -33.89 57.00
N THR A 69 -33.41 -33.76 58.32
CA THR A 69 -32.41 -33.07 59.15
C THR A 69 -31.25 -34.00 59.54
N ALA A 70 -30.15 -33.42 60.03
CA ALA A 70 -29.01 -34.20 60.52
C ALA A 70 -29.38 -35.16 61.67
N ASP A 71 -30.27 -34.73 62.58
CA ASP A 71 -30.74 -35.58 63.69
C ASP A 71 -31.52 -36.80 63.17
N GLN A 72 -32.40 -36.61 62.18
CA GLN A 72 -33.13 -37.69 61.53
C GLN A 72 -32.19 -38.65 60.79
N ALA A 73 -31.13 -38.14 60.15
CA ALA A 73 -30.12 -38.99 59.53
C ALA A 73 -29.43 -39.90 60.55
N VAL A 74 -29.16 -39.39 61.76
CA VAL A 74 -28.61 -40.18 62.88
C VAL A 74 -29.62 -41.21 63.38
N GLU A 75 -30.89 -40.86 63.52
CA GLU A 75 -31.95 -41.81 63.89
C GLU A 75 -32.06 -42.98 62.88
N ILE A 76 -32.02 -42.67 61.57
CA ILE A 76 -32.03 -43.67 60.50
C ILE A 76 -30.80 -44.57 60.59
N ARG A 77 -29.62 -44.00 60.89
CA ARG A 77 -28.37 -44.76 61.08
C ARG A 77 -28.48 -45.73 62.26
N GLU A 78 -29.03 -45.30 63.40
CA GLU A 78 -29.17 -46.15 64.59
C GLU A 78 -30.21 -47.26 64.39
N ALA A 79 -31.24 -47.03 63.57
CA ALA A 79 -32.23 -48.05 63.23
C ALA A 79 -31.66 -49.23 62.43
N LYS A 80 -30.61 -49.01 61.62
CA LYS A 80 -29.89 -50.02 60.81
C LYS A 80 -30.79 -50.96 59.98
N GLN A 81 -31.89 -50.44 59.45
CA GLN A 81 -32.87 -51.24 58.71
C GLN A 81 -32.48 -51.39 57.23
N GLU A 82 -32.60 -50.32 56.45
CA GLU A 82 -32.35 -50.33 55.01
C GLU A 82 -30.96 -49.77 54.67
N ALA A 83 -30.50 -50.01 53.44
CA ALA A 83 -29.29 -49.37 52.92
C ALA A 83 -29.59 -47.92 52.54
N VAL A 84 -28.80 -46.95 53.03
CA VAL A 84 -29.11 -45.52 52.89
C VAL A 84 -27.96 -44.74 52.27
N LEU A 85 -28.26 -43.96 51.23
CA LEU A 85 -27.38 -42.96 50.63
C LEU A 85 -27.83 -41.56 51.07
N LEU A 86 -26.95 -40.85 51.78
CA LEU A 86 -27.16 -39.48 52.22
C LEU A 86 -26.49 -38.50 51.25
N LEU A 87 -27.28 -37.64 50.60
CA LEU A 87 -26.81 -36.51 49.81
C LEU A 87 -26.70 -35.29 50.75
N VAL A 88 -25.49 -34.96 51.18
CA VAL A 88 -25.28 -33.93 52.20
C VAL A 88 -25.20 -32.55 51.56
N ASP A 89 -26.14 -31.67 51.90
CA ASP A 89 -26.07 -30.28 51.52
C ASP A 89 -25.16 -29.52 52.50
N THR A 90 -23.89 -29.35 52.13
CA THR A 90 -22.88 -28.78 53.03
C THR A 90 -23.14 -27.32 53.45
N SER A 91 -24.04 -26.58 52.78
CA SER A 91 -24.37 -25.21 53.18
C SER A 91 -25.49 -25.13 54.22
N LEU A 92 -26.35 -26.15 54.30
CA LEU A 92 -27.54 -26.18 55.16
C LEU A 92 -27.49 -27.28 56.23
N ALA A 93 -26.73 -28.35 56.01
CA ALA A 93 -26.63 -29.45 56.96
C ALA A 93 -26.04 -28.96 58.30
N GLY A 94 -26.76 -29.23 59.40
CA GLY A 94 -26.40 -28.78 60.74
C GLY A 94 -25.26 -29.56 61.41
N ALA A 95 -24.91 -29.16 62.64
CA ALA A 95 -23.79 -29.69 63.41
C ALA A 95 -23.87 -31.20 63.75
N GLY A 96 -25.04 -31.84 63.61
CA GLY A 96 -25.24 -33.26 63.92
C GLY A 96 -24.52 -34.24 62.96
N MET A 97 -23.93 -33.76 61.87
CA MET A 97 -23.30 -34.60 60.85
C MET A 97 -22.02 -35.32 61.30
N ASP A 98 -21.37 -34.89 62.39
CA ASP A 98 -20.15 -35.55 62.90
C ASP A 98 -20.37 -37.04 63.25
N GLY A 99 -21.58 -37.37 63.73
CA GLY A 99 -21.99 -38.76 64.01
C GLY A 99 -22.14 -39.61 62.75
N ILE A 100 -22.44 -38.98 61.60
CA ILE A 100 -22.51 -39.65 60.29
C ILE A 100 -21.11 -39.76 59.69
N TYR A 101 -20.33 -38.68 59.67
CA TYR A 101 -18.99 -38.65 59.06
C TYR A 101 -18.03 -39.65 59.69
N SER A 102 -18.18 -39.94 60.99
CA SER A 102 -17.34 -40.91 61.70
C SER A 102 -17.73 -42.37 61.50
N ALA A 103 -18.93 -42.66 61.00
CA ALA A 103 -19.51 -44.00 61.06
C ALA A 103 -20.11 -44.52 59.74
N ALA A 104 -20.34 -43.65 58.76
CA ALA A 104 -20.82 -44.03 57.43
C ALA A 104 -19.67 -43.97 56.41
N ARG A 105 -19.83 -44.69 55.29
CA ARG A 105 -18.85 -44.68 54.20
C ARG A 105 -18.98 -43.39 53.40
N GLU A 106 -17.91 -42.61 53.31
CA GLU A 106 -17.86 -41.48 52.37
C GLU A 106 -17.72 -42.01 50.93
N VAL A 107 -18.59 -41.55 50.04
CA VAL A 107 -18.41 -41.67 48.59
C VAL A 107 -17.49 -40.53 48.16
N ASP A 108 -16.23 -40.85 47.91
CA ASP A 108 -15.24 -39.86 47.53
C ASP A 108 -15.50 -39.31 46.12
N GLU A 109 -15.21 -38.02 45.93
CA GLU A 109 -15.40 -37.32 44.66
C GLU A 109 -14.68 -38.03 43.50
N SER A 110 -13.44 -38.49 43.76
CA SER A 110 -12.58 -39.03 42.71
C SER A 110 -13.11 -40.35 42.14
N THR A 111 -13.69 -41.21 42.98
CA THR A 111 -14.25 -42.50 42.58
C THR A 111 -15.60 -42.30 41.90
N LEU A 112 -16.47 -41.46 42.46
CA LEU A 112 -17.77 -41.14 41.87
C LEU A 112 -17.63 -40.55 40.47
N PHE A 113 -16.84 -39.49 40.33
CA PHE A 113 -16.73 -38.81 39.05
C PHE A 113 -15.87 -39.55 38.04
N ARG A 114 -14.97 -40.45 38.45
CA ARG A 114 -14.31 -41.36 37.52
C ARG A 114 -15.33 -42.22 36.78
N GLU A 115 -16.29 -42.80 37.51
CA GLU A 115 -17.35 -43.60 36.90
C GLU A 115 -18.38 -42.73 36.15
N ALA A 116 -18.81 -41.62 36.74
CA ALA A 116 -19.79 -40.73 36.11
C ALA A 116 -19.26 -40.14 34.78
N LEU A 117 -18.00 -39.68 34.75
CA LEU A 117 -17.37 -39.17 33.51
C LEU A 117 -17.16 -40.28 32.48
N ARG A 118 -16.80 -41.50 32.91
CA ARG A 118 -16.68 -42.66 31.99
C ARG A 118 -18.00 -42.96 31.32
N LEU A 119 -19.10 -42.98 32.08
CA LEU A 119 -20.45 -43.21 31.56
C LEU A 119 -20.92 -42.06 30.67
N ALA A 120 -20.72 -40.81 31.08
CA ALA A 120 -21.07 -39.63 30.27
C ALA A 120 -20.34 -39.60 28.91
N ARG A 121 -19.04 -39.92 28.90
CA ARG A 121 -18.25 -40.05 27.65
C ARG A 121 -18.78 -41.14 26.72
N ARG A 122 -19.17 -42.29 27.29
CA ARG A 122 -19.80 -43.38 26.53
C ARG A 122 -21.14 -42.93 25.96
N GLU A 123 -21.90 -42.15 26.71
CA GLU A 123 -23.19 -41.64 26.28
C GLU A 123 -23.08 -40.64 25.12
N ILE A 124 -22.05 -39.79 25.10
CA ILE A 124 -21.73 -38.96 23.92
C ILE A 124 -21.44 -39.83 22.70
N THR A 125 -20.61 -40.87 22.83
CA THR A 125 -20.34 -41.77 21.69
C THR A 125 -21.60 -42.47 21.21
N ARG A 126 -22.51 -42.83 22.12
CA ARG A 126 -23.76 -43.54 21.80
C ARG A 126 -24.77 -42.64 21.08
N ARG A 127 -24.94 -41.40 21.52
CA ARG A 127 -25.93 -40.46 20.98
C ARG A 127 -25.43 -39.64 19.78
N LEU A 128 -24.13 -39.37 19.74
CA LEU A 128 -23.48 -38.53 18.74
C LEU A 128 -22.44 -39.38 18.01
N SER A 129 -21.15 -39.16 18.27
CA SER A 129 -20.07 -39.90 17.62
C SER A 129 -18.82 -40.02 18.50
N ARG A 130 -17.88 -40.87 18.09
CA ARG A 130 -16.56 -40.98 18.72
C ARG A 130 -15.76 -39.69 18.57
N GLU A 131 -15.87 -39.02 17.43
CA GLU A 131 -15.16 -37.76 17.15
C GLU A 131 -15.64 -36.64 18.06
N THR A 132 -16.96 -36.51 18.24
CA THR A 132 -17.56 -35.55 19.16
C THR A 132 -17.11 -35.77 20.60
N ARG A 133 -16.98 -37.04 21.03
CA ARG A 133 -16.40 -37.37 22.34
C ARG A 133 -14.95 -36.91 22.45
N LEU A 134 -14.12 -37.17 21.43
CA LEU A 134 -12.71 -36.76 21.43
C LEU A 134 -12.57 -35.23 21.52
N TYR A 135 -13.40 -34.47 20.79
CA TYR A 135 -13.47 -33.02 20.92
C TYR A 135 -13.78 -32.61 22.36
N ALA A 136 -14.83 -33.19 22.97
CA ALA A 136 -15.23 -32.87 24.34
C ALA A 136 -14.13 -33.18 25.37
N GLU A 137 -13.42 -34.31 25.21
CA GLU A 137 -12.28 -34.68 26.06
C GLU A 137 -11.10 -33.69 25.90
N GLN A 138 -10.82 -33.25 24.67
CA GLN A 138 -9.79 -32.25 24.41
C GLN A 138 -10.17 -30.87 24.97
N ALA A 139 -11.44 -30.47 24.89
CA ALA A 139 -11.95 -29.25 25.50
C ALA A 139 -11.76 -29.24 27.02
N ILE A 140 -12.08 -30.35 27.70
CA ILE A 140 -11.83 -30.53 29.14
C ILE A 140 -10.34 -30.41 29.44
N LYS A 141 -9.48 -31.08 28.66
CA LYS A 141 -8.01 -31.00 28.82
C LYS A 141 -7.52 -29.56 28.63
N LYS A 142 -8.07 -28.82 27.66
CA LYS A 142 -7.73 -27.42 27.39
C LYS A 142 -8.11 -26.50 28.55
N ALA A 143 -9.32 -26.68 29.09
CA ALA A 143 -9.81 -25.92 30.23
C ALA A 143 -9.00 -26.20 31.50
N ARG A 144 -8.61 -27.45 31.76
CA ARG A 144 -7.69 -27.82 32.86
C ARG A 144 -6.30 -27.17 32.73
N GLY A 145 -5.83 -26.98 31.50
CA GLY A 145 -4.56 -26.32 31.19
C GLY A 145 -4.52 -24.82 31.48
N TYR A 146 -5.59 -24.22 32.01
CA TYR A 146 -5.72 -22.79 32.37
C TYR A 146 -5.06 -22.42 33.72
N GLY A 147 -3.96 -23.11 34.07
CA GLY A 147 -3.32 -23.09 35.38
C GLY A 147 -3.35 -21.76 36.16
N ARG A 148 -3.68 -21.86 37.45
CA ARG A 148 -3.77 -20.83 38.51
C ARG A 148 -4.97 -19.85 38.48
N ARG A 149 -5.75 -19.71 37.40
CA ARG A 149 -6.85 -18.71 37.35
C ARG A 149 -8.27 -19.30 37.37
N PHE A 150 -8.47 -20.50 36.86
CA PHE A 150 -9.77 -21.18 36.84
C PHE A 150 -9.53 -22.68 37.06
N ASN A 151 -10.23 -23.27 38.04
CA ASN A 151 -10.18 -24.70 38.30
C ASN A 151 -11.52 -25.31 37.91
N VAL A 152 -11.51 -26.22 36.94
CA VAL A 152 -12.71 -26.94 36.50
C VAL A 152 -12.95 -28.08 37.49
N SER A 153 -14.10 -28.09 38.18
CA SER A 153 -14.45 -29.18 39.08
C SER A 153 -14.92 -30.41 38.31
N SER A 154 -14.85 -31.58 38.95
CA SER A 154 -15.34 -32.84 38.38
C SER A 154 -16.83 -32.75 38.01
N TRP A 155 -17.60 -32.00 38.82
CA TRP A 155 -19.01 -31.71 38.54
C TRP A 155 -19.20 -30.90 37.26
N THR A 156 -18.42 -29.84 37.06
CA THR A 156 -18.53 -28.99 35.86
C THR A 156 -18.19 -29.78 34.59
N GLU A 157 -17.19 -30.65 34.64
CA GLU A 157 -16.89 -31.56 33.51
C GLU A 157 -18.04 -32.52 33.22
N PHE A 158 -18.64 -33.06 34.28
CA PHE A 158 -19.78 -33.96 34.17
C PHE A 158 -21.00 -33.24 33.57
N ASP A 159 -21.42 -32.11 34.13
CA ASP A 159 -22.52 -31.27 33.64
C ASP A 159 -22.32 -30.88 32.16
N PHE A 160 -21.09 -30.50 31.77
CA PHE A 160 -20.74 -30.23 30.38
C PHE A 160 -21.00 -31.44 29.46
N LEU A 161 -20.45 -32.62 29.79
CA LEU A 161 -20.62 -33.83 28.97
C LEU A 161 -22.09 -34.26 28.88
N ILE A 162 -22.82 -34.16 29.98
CA ILE A 162 -24.24 -34.53 30.02
C ILE A 162 -25.07 -33.58 29.16
N ARG A 163 -24.85 -32.27 29.21
CA ARG A 163 -25.61 -31.32 28.36
C ARG A 163 -25.33 -31.51 26.89
N VAL A 164 -24.07 -31.76 26.51
CA VAL A 164 -23.72 -32.13 25.13
C VAL A 164 -24.50 -33.36 24.67
N ALA A 165 -24.56 -34.40 25.50
CA ALA A 165 -25.28 -35.64 25.18
C ALA A 165 -26.81 -35.48 25.21
N ALA A 166 -27.36 -34.71 26.15
CA ALA A 166 -28.79 -34.50 26.33
C ALA A 166 -29.38 -33.68 25.19
N ASP A 167 -28.72 -32.58 24.82
CA ASP A 167 -29.20 -31.66 23.79
C ASP A 167 -28.80 -32.10 22.37
N ALA A 168 -27.96 -33.13 22.26
CA ALA A 168 -27.45 -33.68 21.01
C ALA A 168 -26.80 -32.61 20.10
N ARG A 169 -26.00 -31.74 20.69
CA ARG A 169 -25.33 -30.61 20.02
C ARG A 169 -23.81 -30.72 20.08
N HIS A 170 -23.12 -29.94 19.24
CA HIS A 170 -21.66 -29.95 19.21
C HIS A 170 -21.07 -29.42 20.54
N PRO A 171 -20.03 -30.05 21.12
CA PRO A 171 -19.44 -29.61 22.39
C PRO A 171 -18.91 -28.18 22.36
N GLY A 172 -18.50 -27.69 21.17
CA GLY A 172 -18.10 -26.30 20.93
C GLY A 172 -19.13 -25.26 21.42
N GLU A 173 -20.42 -25.60 21.37
CA GLU A 173 -21.49 -24.70 21.82
C GLU A 173 -21.52 -24.54 23.35
N TYR A 174 -21.04 -25.52 24.11
CA TYR A 174 -21.11 -25.57 25.58
C TYR A 174 -19.80 -25.20 26.26
N LEU A 175 -18.79 -24.75 25.51
CA LEU A 175 -17.47 -24.40 26.05
C LEU A 175 -17.54 -23.32 27.15
N TYR A 176 -18.56 -22.46 27.14
CA TYR A 176 -18.78 -21.48 28.20
C TYR A 176 -18.95 -22.10 29.59
N LEU A 177 -19.42 -23.34 29.70
CA LEU A 177 -19.52 -24.07 30.97
C LEU A 177 -18.14 -24.41 31.53
N LEU A 178 -17.16 -24.65 30.66
CA LEU A 178 -15.78 -24.95 31.01
C LEU A 178 -14.91 -23.70 31.18
N GLY A 179 -15.50 -22.50 31.14
CA GLY A 179 -14.77 -21.24 31.21
C GLY A 179 -14.05 -20.86 29.90
N LEU A 180 -14.42 -21.47 28.79
CA LEU A 180 -13.87 -21.23 27.46
C LEU A 180 -14.87 -20.45 26.58
N TRP A 181 -14.40 -19.80 25.51
CA TRP A 181 -15.29 -19.08 24.60
C TRP A 181 -16.04 -20.06 23.68
N PRO A 182 -17.36 -19.94 23.47
CA PRO A 182 -18.10 -20.84 22.57
C PRO A 182 -17.58 -20.80 21.13
N VAL A 183 -17.63 -21.94 20.45
CA VAL A 183 -17.16 -22.12 19.06
C VAL A 183 -18.35 -22.53 18.18
N GLN A 184 -18.50 -21.86 17.04
CA GLN A 184 -19.40 -22.30 15.99
C GLN A 184 -18.67 -23.30 15.08
N TRP A 185 -19.11 -24.56 15.12
CA TRP A 185 -18.54 -25.61 14.27
C TRP A 185 -18.96 -25.43 12.80
N THR A 186 -18.01 -25.60 11.90
CA THR A 186 -18.13 -25.55 10.43
C THR A 186 -17.40 -26.74 9.80
N GLU A 187 -17.57 -26.97 8.49
CA GLU A 187 -16.88 -28.07 7.80
C GLU A 187 -15.35 -27.91 7.82
N ASP A 188 -14.85 -26.67 7.80
CA ASP A 188 -13.41 -26.34 7.87
C ASP A 188 -12.86 -26.29 9.31
N SER A 189 -13.66 -26.63 10.33
CA SER A 189 -13.25 -26.52 11.73
C SER A 189 -12.23 -27.59 12.11
N HIS A 190 -11.11 -27.15 12.69
CA HIS A 190 -10.09 -28.02 13.26
C HIS A 190 -10.14 -27.97 14.79
N THR A 191 -10.26 -29.13 15.43
CA THR A 191 -10.50 -29.21 16.89
C THR A 191 -9.43 -28.48 17.71
N GLU A 192 -8.15 -28.66 17.39
CA GLU A 192 -7.07 -28.07 18.16
C GLU A 192 -7.03 -26.54 17.99
N ASP A 193 -7.20 -26.05 16.77
CA ASP A 193 -7.20 -24.63 16.43
C ASP A 193 -8.40 -23.89 17.01
N ASP A 194 -9.59 -24.47 16.93
CA ASP A 194 -10.80 -23.93 17.53
C ASP A 194 -10.66 -23.75 19.05
N LEU A 195 -10.09 -24.77 19.72
CA LEU A 195 -9.86 -24.72 21.16
C LEU A 195 -8.72 -23.76 21.54
N ASN A 196 -7.73 -23.56 20.65
CA ASN A 196 -6.70 -22.53 20.79
C ASN A 196 -7.31 -21.13 20.70
N LEU A 197 -8.12 -20.88 19.66
CA LEU A 197 -8.82 -19.61 19.45
C LEU A 197 -9.79 -19.32 20.59
N SER A 198 -10.61 -20.29 20.98
CA SER A 198 -11.52 -20.19 22.12
C SER A 198 -10.81 -19.70 23.39
N ARG A 199 -9.63 -20.26 23.69
CA ARG A 199 -8.80 -19.83 24.81
C ARG A 199 -8.23 -18.42 24.60
N MET A 200 -7.75 -18.12 23.40
CA MET A 200 -7.17 -16.84 23.05
C MET A 200 -8.17 -15.68 23.25
N PHE A 201 -9.45 -15.87 22.87
CA PHE A 201 -10.51 -14.90 23.13
C PHE A 201 -10.68 -14.61 24.62
N ILE A 202 -10.67 -15.64 25.47
CA ILE A 202 -10.75 -15.46 26.93
C ILE A 202 -9.58 -14.62 27.43
N ASP A 203 -8.35 -14.95 27.02
CA ASP A 203 -7.15 -14.28 27.51
C ASP A 203 -7.07 -12.81 27.06
N HIS A 204 -7.46 -12.50 25.82
CA HIS A 204 -7.41 -11.13 25.28
C HIS A 204 -8.59 -10.26 25.72
N LEU A 205 -9.79 -10.83 25.87
CA LEU A 205 -10.98 -10.05 26.16
C LEU A 205 -11.29 -9.95 27.66
N LEU A 206 -11.11 -11.05 28.39
CA LEU A 206 -11.52 -11.21 29.79
C LEU A 206 -10.35 -11.50 30.74
N GLY A 207 -9.15 -11.75 30.22
CA GLY A 207 -7.96 -12.04 31.02
C GLY A 207 -7.49 -10.84 31.85
N THR A 208 -6.64 -11.10 32.85
CA THR A 208 -6.14 -10.05 33.77
C THR A 208 -5.34 -8.96 33.07
N ALA A 209 -4.67 -9.27 31.96
CA ALA A 209 -3.96 -8.31 31.14
C ALA A 209 -4.92 -7.34 30.43
N ALA A 210 -6.15 -7.78 30.18
CA ALA A 210 -7.18 -6.97 29.56
C ALA A 210 -7.81 -5.97 30.54
N SER A 211 -7.79 -6.22 31.86
CA SER A 211 -8.53 -5.45 32.87
C SER A 211 -8.21 -3.95 32.90
N GLY A 212 -7.04 -3.51 32.42
CA GLY A 212 -6.65 -2.09 32.33
C GLY A 212 -6.97 -1.39 31.00
N VAL A 213 -7.51 -2.12 30.03
CA VAL A 213 -7.73 -1.64 28.64
C VAL A 213 -9.23 -1.49 28.38
N SER A 214 -9.63 -0.52 27.56
CA SER A 214 -11.06 -0.31 27.24
C SER A 214 -11.64 -1.49 26.43
N PRO A 215 -12.96 -1.78 26.51
CA PRO A 215 -13.57 -2.82 25.68
C PRO A 215 -13.29 -2.69 24.18
N ALA A 216 -13.31 -1.48 23.64
CA ALA A 216 -13.03 -1.21 22.23
C ALA A 216 -11.60 -1.61 21.84
N GLN A 217 -10.62 -1.20 22.65
CA GLN A 217 -9.21 -1.54 22.42
C GLN A 217 -8.95 -3.06 22.53
N ARG A 218 -9.63 -3.77 23.46
CA ARG A 218 -9.53 -5.23 23.54
C ARG A 218 -10.06 -5.92 22.28
N ILE A 219 -11.15 -5.41 21.71
CA ILE A 219 -11.71 -5.93 20.46
C ILE A 219 -10.76 -5.65 19.30
N GLU A 220 -10.18 -4.45 19.24
CA GLU A 220 -9.19 -4.07 18.23
C GLU A 220 -7.97 -5.00 18.27
N THR A 221 -7.49 -5.39 19.46
CA THR A 221 -6.36 -6.34 19.59
C THR A 221 -6.64 -7.74 19.05
N LEU A 222 -7.91 -8.15 18.93
CA LEU A 222 -8.26 -9.43 18.32
C LEU A 222 -8.07 -9.43 16.81
N LYS A 223 -7.96 -8.27 16.15
CA LYS A 223 -7.82 -8.16 14.69
C LYS A 223 -8.90 -8.98 13.97
N LEU A 224 -10.15 -8.64 14.27
CA LEU A 224 -11.31 -9.32 13.66
C LEU A 224 -11.34 -9.03 12.15
N LEU A 225 -11.57 -10.06 11.36
CA LEU A 225 -11.73 -9.98 9.91
C LEU A 225 -13.17 -9.59 9.56
N ASN A 226 -13.33 -8.44 8.90
CA ASN A 226 -14.61 -7.93 8.40
C ASN A 226 -15.78 -8.04 9.41
N PRO A 227 -15.62 -7.62 10.68
CA PRO A 227 -16.70 -7.72 11.66
C PRO A 227 -17.85 -6.78 11.28
N SER A 228 -19.09 -7.26 11.42
CA SER A 228 -20.26 -6.38 11.25
C SER A 228 -20.33 -5.36 12.38
N GLU A 229 -20.92 -4.19 12.12
CA GLU A 229 -21.11 -3.19 13.19
C GLU A 229 -21.91 -3.75 14.38
N ASP A 230 -22.88 -4.63 14.11
CA ASP A 230 -23.64 -5.31 15.14
C ASP A 230 -22.80 -6.26 15.98
N GLN A 231 -21.82 -6.95 15.38
CA GLN A 231 -20.87 -7.78 16.12
C GLN A 231 -20.03 -6.93 17.07
N ILE A 232 -19.45 -5.83 16.59
CA ILE A 232 -18.64 -4.92 17.42
C ILE A 232 -19.48 -4.35 18.57
N ARG A 233 -20.66 -3.78 18.28
CA ARG A 233 -21.56 -3.20 19.29
C ARG A 233 -21.97 -4.22 20.36
N ASN A 234 -22.34 -5.42 19.95
CA ASN A 234 -22.79 -6.46 20.87
C ASN A 234 -21.63 -7.05 21.70
N LEU A 235 -20.44 -7.16 21.11
CA LEU A 235 -19.23 -7.60 21.80
C LEU A 235 -18.80 -6.57 22.84
N GLU A 236 -18.76 -5.28 22.52
CA GLU A 236 -18.48 -4.22 23.50
C GLU A 236 -19.47 -4.23 24.66
N ARG A 237 -20.77 -4.33 24.36
CA ARG A 237 -21.83 -4.40 25.39
C ARG A 237 -21.65 -5.62 26.28
N PHE A 238 -21.25 -6.75 25.70
CA PHE A 238 -20.93 -7.96 26.46
C PHE A 238 -19.74 -7.72 27.40
N LEU A 239 -18.62 -7.17 26.91
CA LEU A 239 -17.41 -6.93 27.72
C LEU A 239 -17.66 -5.96 28.87
N ARG A 240 -18.43 -4.89 28.64
CA ARG A 240 -18.85 -3.97 29.72
C ARG A 240 -19.66 -4.68 30.80
N SER A 241 -20.56 -5.58 30.42
CA SER A 241 -21.34 -6.37 31.37
C SER A 241 -20.52 -7.49 32.04
N ALA A 242 -19.51 -8.04 31.38
CA ALA A 242 -18.70 -9.14 31.89
C ALA A 242 -17.72 -8.65 32.97
N ALA A 243 -17.26 -7.40 32.88
CA ALA A 243 -16.28 -6.80 33.79
C ALA A 243 -16.68 -6.84 35.28
N THR A 244 -17.98 -6.90 35.59
CA THR A 244 -18.50 -6.91 36.97
C THR A 244 -18.95 -8.30 37.45
N LYS A 245 -18.70 -9.37 36.67
CA LYS A 245 -19.21 -10.72 36.93
C LYS A 245 -18.08 -11.74 37.02
N PRO A 246 -18.26 -12.84 37.78
CA PRO A 246 -17.38 -14.00 37.68
C PRO A 246 -17.39 -14.60 36.27
N LEU A 247 -16.31 -15.28 35.87
CA LEU A 247 -16.05 -15.73 34.50
C LEU A 247 -17.19 -16.56 33.91
N VAL A 248 -17.59 -17.66 34.56
CA VAL A 248 -18.62 -18.56 34.03
C VAL A 248 -19.98 -17.86 33.88
N PRO A 249 -20.53 -17.17 34.91
CA PRO A 249 -21.75 -16.37 34.76
C PRO A 249 -21.68 -15.28 33.68
N ALA A 250 -20.49 -14.72 33.42
CA ALA A 250 -20.30 -13.79 32.30
C ALA A 250 -20.44 -14.54 30.97
N LEU A 251 -19.70 -15.63 30.78
CA LEU A 251 -19.69 -16.42 29.54
C LEU A 251 -21.05 -17.07 29.22
N THR A 252 -21.86 -17.43 30.22
CA THR A 252 -23.22 -17.93 29.99
C THR A 252 -24.07 -16.96 29.15
N LYS A 253 -23.82 -15.64 29.23
CA LYS A 253 -24.52 -14.66 28.39
C LYS A 253 -24.17 -14.73 26.90
N LEU A 254 -23.15 -15.51 26.51
CA LEU A 254 -22.80 -15.79 25.12
C LEU A 254 -23.59 -16.96 24.54
N ALA A 255 -24.24 -17.79 25.37
CA ALA A 255 -24.95 -18.98 24.90
C ALA A 255 -26.00 -18.68 23.80
N ASP A 256 -26.69 -17.54 23.91
CA ASP A 256 -27.72 -17.13 22.94
C ASP A 256 -27.18 -16.16 21.86
N LYS A 257 -25.86 -15.93 21.79
CA LYS A 257 -25.23 -14.94 20.91
C LYS A 257 -24.26 -15.59 19.93
N ARG A 258 -24.79 -16.45 19.06
CA ARG A 258 -24.01 -17.24 18.10
C ARG A 258 -23.11 -16.41 17.19
N HIS A 259 -23.54 -15.22 16.80
CA HIS A 259 -22.74 -14.30 15.99
C HIS A 259 -21.48 -13.75 16.69
N LEU A 260 -21.35 -13.97 18.00
CA LEU A 260 -20.18 -13.62 18.79
C LEU A 260 -19.30 -14.83 19.13
N TRP A 261 -19.58 -16.02 18.58
CA TRP A 261 -18.78 -17.22 18.82
C TRP A 261 -17.51 -17.22 17.97
N VAL A 262 -16.53 -18.04 18.33
CA VAL A 262 -15.38 -18.33 17.46
C VAL A 262 -15.89 -18.91 16.13
N ASN A 263 -15.20 -18.61 15.03
CA ASN A 263 -15.57 -18.89 13.64
C ASN A 263 -16.74 -18.05 13.09
N ALA A 264 -17.61 -17.49 13.95
CA ALA A 264 -18.51 -16.38 13.59
C ALA A 264 -17.79 -15.02 13.66
N LEU A 265 -16.99 -14.83 14.71
CA LEU A 265 -16.00 -13.77 14.84
C LEU A 265 -14.68 -14.28 14.25
N ARG A 266 -14.54 -14.11 12.93
CA ARG A 266 -13.31 -14.49 12.23
C ARG A 266 -12.18 -13.55 12.64
N ILE A 267 -11.01 -14.11 12.89
CA ILE A 267 -9.79 -13.35 13.18
C ILE A 267 -8.90 -13.45 11.96
N GLU A 268 -8.22 -12.36 11.63
CA GLU A 268 -7.21 -12.34 10.56
C GLU A 268 -6.27 -13.56 10.70
N GLY A 269 -5.69 -13.77 11.89
CA GLY A 269 -4.66 -14.80 12.19
C GLY A 269 -5.06 -16.28 12.12
N ALA A 270 -6.32 -16.62 11.86
CA ALA A 270 -6.73 -18.02 11.73
C ALA A 270 -6.65 -18.55 10.28
N VAL A 271 -6.34 -17.67 9.33
CA VAL A 271 -6.39 -17.98 7.91
C VAL A 271 -4.97 -18.06 7.36
N GLN A 272 -4.57 -19.19 6.76
CA GLN A 272 -3.25 -19.28 6.10
C GLN A 272 -3.26 -18.68 4.68
N GLU A 273 -4.43 -18.28 4.20
CA GLU A 273 -4.57 -17.48 2.99
C GLU A 273 -4.38 -16.00 3.32
N ILE A 274 -3.60 -15.32 2.50
CA ILE A 274 -3.43 -13.89 2.61
C ILE A 274 -4.73 -13.16 2.27
N GLN A 275 -5.11 -12.23 3.14
CA GLN A 275 -6.36 -11.48 3.04
C GLN A 275 -6.11 -10.04 2.64
N ALA A 276 -5.04 -9.46 3.18
CA ALA A 276 -4.66 -8.09 2.89
C ALA A 276 -3.15 -7.93 2.99
N ILE A 277 -2.67 -6.87 2.36
CA ILE A 277 -1.35 -6.32 2.54
C ILE A 277 -1.52 -4.89 3.02
N GLU A 278 -0.64 -4.43 3.89
CA GLU A 278 -0.66 -3.07 4.44
C GLU A 278 0.72 -2.45 4.17
N LEU A 279 0.77 -1.53 3.20
CA LEU A 279 2.02 -0.84 2.87
C LEU A 279 2.42 0.07 4.03
N SER A 280 3.66 -0.06 4.51
CA SER A 280 4.14 0.76 5.61
C SER A 280 4.49 2.14 5.09
N SER A 281 3.76 3.15 5.58
CA SER A 281 4.04 4.54 5.24
C SER A 281 5.48 4.91 5.61
N TRP A 282 6.18 5.51 4.66
CA TRP A 282 7.47 6.14 4.91
C TRP A 282 7.32 7.49 5.61
N ARG A 283 6.12 7.95 5.98
CA ARG A 283 5.94 9.09 6.88
C ARG A 283 5.87 8.64 8.34
N THR A 284 6.65 9.32 9.18
CA THR A 284 6.63 9.16 10.62
C THR A 284 5.35 9.79 11.22
N ARG A 285 5.05 9.48 12.49
CA ARG A 285 3.92 10.11 13.23
C ARG A 285 3.96 11.64 13.27
N THR A 286 5.13 12.24 13.02
CA THR A 286 5.32 13.69 12.95
C THR A 286 5.23 14.24 11.52
N GLY A 287 4.79 13.45 10.55
CA GLY A 287 4.66 13.83 9.13
C GLY A 287 5.95 13.75 8.31
N LYS A 288 7.10 13.61 8.97
CA LYS A 288 8.43 13.57 8.33
C LYS A 288 8.72 12.25 7.63
N VAL A 289 9.41 12.28 6.50
CA VAL A 289 9.94 11.08 5.83
C VAL A 289 10.91 10.31 6.73
N ALA A 290 10.71 9.01 6.81
CA ALA A 290 11.43 8.09 7.65
C ALA A 290 12.76 7.71 7.00
N LYS A 291 13.86 7.84 7.75
CA LYS A 291 15.23 7.59 7.25
C LYS A 291 15.44 6.20 6.64
N TRP A 292 14.62 5.22 6.99
CA TRP A 292 14.77 3.86 6.48
C TRP A 292 14.35 3.72 5.02
N SER A 293 13.46 4.59 4.49
CA SER A 293 12.99 4.49 3.11
C SER A 293 14.06 4.89 2.09
N GLY A 294 15.02 5.73 2.50
CA GLY A 294 16.00 6.33 1.59
C GLY A 294 15.47 7.54 0.81
N LEU A 295 14.23 7.95 1.06
CA LEU A 295 13.64 9.17 0.53
C LEU A 295 14.04 10.40 1.38
N ILE A 296 14.06 11.57 0.76
CA ILE A 296 14.31 12.87 1.42
C ILE A 296 13.18 13.85 1.16
N GLU A 297 12.92 14.76 2.11
CA GLU A 297 11.95 15.85 1.93
C GLU A 297 12.60 17.06 1.30
N GLU A 298 12.06 17.53 0.17
CA GLU A 298 12.55 18.74 -0.50
C GLU A 298 11.41 19.68 -0.92
N GLY A 299 11.24 20.77 -0.18
CA GLY A 299 10.33 21.85 -0.53
C GLY A 299 9.32 22.20 0.55
N ASP A 300 8.12 22.64 0.13
CA ASP A 300 7.01 22.93 1.04
C ASP A 300 6.45 21.63 1.64
N ALA A 301 5.71 21.74 2.76
CA ALA A 301 5.24 20.59 3.54
C ALA A 301 4.37 19.58 2.75
N ASP A 302 3.78 20.02 1.64
CA ASP A 302 2.91 19.22 0.78
C ASP A 302 3.62 18.63 -0.46
N ALA A 303 4.93 18.85 -0.62
CA ALA A 303 5.67 18.30 -1.76
C ALA A 303 5.92 16.78 -1.59
N PRO A 304 5.85 15.99 -2.69
CA PRO A 304 6.17 14.57 -2.64
C PRO A 304 7.64 14.35 -2.27
N PRO A 305 7.95 13.30 -1.49
CA PRO A 305 9.31 12.95 -1.13
C PRO A 305 10.16 12.56 -2.36
N VAL A 306 11.48 12.66 -2.25
CA VAL A 306 12.40 12.49 -3.38
C VAL A 306 13.38 11.35 -3.12
N LEU A 307 13.54 10.43 -4.08
CA LEU A 307 14.64 9.49 -4.18
C LEU A 307 15.75 10.13 -5.03
N VAL A 308 16.93 10.30 -4.43
CA VAL A 308 18.12 10.80 -5.14
C VAL A 308 19.03 9.63 -5.47
N LEU A 309 19.14 9.29 -6.76
CA LEU A 309 20.08 8.34 -7.30
C LEU A 309 21.44 9.01 -7.47
N GLU A 310 22.49 8.41 -6.91
CA GLU A 310 23.86 8.89 -7.12
C GLU A 310 24.35 8.55 -8.54
N PRO A 311 24.68 9.54 -9.38
CA PRO A 311 25.06 9.28 -10.78
C PRO A 311 26.36 8.49 -10.91
N ASP A 312 27.31 8.67 -9.99
CA ASP A 312 28.60 7.94 -9.98
C ASP A 312 28.58 6.72 -9.04
N ALA A 313 27.42 6.12 -8.75
CA ALA A 313 27.30 5.02 -7.78
C ALA A 313 28.19 3.81 -8.10
N GLU A 314 28.34 3.44 -9.38
CA GLU A 314 29.21 2.34 -9.82
C GLU A 314 30.70 2.64 -9.57
N GLN A 315 31.11 3.90 -9.70
CA GLN A 315 32.51 4.33 -9.53
C GLN A 315 32.87 4.57 -8.06
N THR A 316 31.92 5.09 -7.28
CA THR A 316 32.09 5.48 -5.88
C THR A 316 31.74 4.35 -4.90
N GLY A 317 30.98 3.34 -5.33
CA GLY A 317 30.41 2.30 -4.49
C GLY A 317 29.26 2.78 -3.59
N HIS A 318 28.85 4.04 -3.73
CA HIS A 318 27.80 4.67 -2.93
C HIS A 318 26.44 4.58 -3.64
N TYR A 319 25.80 3.42 -3.54
CA TYR A 319 24.47 3.18 -4.10
C TYR A 319 23.36 3.79 -3.24
N SER A 320 22.49 4.56 -3.88
CA SER A 320 21.20 4.96 -3.35
C SER A 320 20.28 3.75 -3.20
N LYS A 321 19.41 3.80 -2.19
CA LYS A 321 18.57 2.65 -1.82
C LYS A 321 17.18 3.14 -1.49
N LEU A 322 16.18 2.67 -2.24
CA LEU A 322 14.78 2.76 -1.85
C LEU A 322 14.40 1.47 -1.12
N GLU A 323 14.05 1.57 0.16
CA GLU A 323 13.51 0.44 0.92
C GLU A 323 11.99 0.55 0.99
N VAL A 324 11.30 -0.52 0.58
CA VAL A 324 9.84 -0.66 0.64
C VAL A 324 9.52 -1.69 1.72
N ARG A 325 8.53 -1.40 2.56
CA ARG A 325 8.10 -2.29 3.64
C ARG A 325 6.59 -2.46 3.66
N TRP A 326 6.12 -3.66 3.91
CA TRP A 326 4.69 -3.95 4.05
C TRP A 326 4.47 -5.03 5.11
N LYS A 327 3.22 -5.14 5.56
CA LYS A 327 2.79 -6.21 6.44
C LYS A 327 1.75 -7.03 5.72
N ALA A 328 1.93 -8.34 5.76
CA ALA A 328 0.89 -9.24 5.32
C ALA A 328 -0.13 -9.42 6.44
N ARG A 329 -1.40 -9.53 6.07
CA ARG A 329 -2.48 -9.92 6.95
C ARG A 329 -3.05 -11.25 6.47
N PRO A 330 -3.02 -12.28 7.32
CA PRO A 330 -2.52 -12.25 8.70
C PRO A 330 -1.00 -12.25 8.89
N ASP A 331 -0.55 -11.97 10.12
CA ASP A 331 0.86 -11.88 10.51
C ASP A 331 1.52 -13.23 10.86
N ASN A 332 0.78 -14.34 10.76
CA ASN A 332 1.24 -15.70 11.00
C ASN A 332 1.28 -16.57 9.73
N LEU A 333 1.32 -15.95 8.55
CA LEU A 333 1.51 -16.67 7.29
C LEU A 333 2.82 -17.47 7.33
N GLU A 334 2.80 -18.68 6.77
CA GLU A 334 4.00 -19.50 6.70
C GLU A 334 5.01 -18.92 5.72
N LYS A 335 6.30 -19.20 5.96
CA LYS A 335 7.36 -18.77 5.07
C LYS A 335 7.11 -19.37 3.67
N ASP A 336 7.29 -18.55 2.65
CA ASP A 336 7.10 -18.90 1.24
C ASP A 336 5.64 -19.23 0.86
N ALA A 337 4.66 -19.04 1.76
CA ALA A 337 3.23 -19.28 1.49
C ALA A 337 2.61 -18.29 0.48
N VAL A 338 3.23 -17.12 0.33
CA VAL A 338 2.76 -16.04 -0.55
C VAL A 338 3.93 -15.49 -1.34
N GLN A 339 3.68 -15.18 -2.62
CA GLN A 339 4.58 -14.38 -3.44
C GLN A 339 3.99 -12.99 -3.66
N TYR A 340 4.81 -11.97 -3.43
CA TYR A 340 4.47 -10.57 -3.65
C TYR A 340 5.14 -10.06 -4.91
N ARG A 341 4.44 -9.23 -5.67
CA ARG A 341 5.05 -8.37 -6.68
C ARG A 341 5.15 -6.96 -6.10
N VAL A 342 6.37 -6.46 -5.99
CA VAL A 342 6.65 -5.07 -5.61
C VAL A 342 7.14 -4.35 -6.85
N ALA A 343 6.38 -3.39 -7.34
CA ALA A 343 6.69 -2.62 -8.54
C ALA A 343 6.78 -1.13 -8.24
N ILE A 344 7.67 -0.44 -8.95
CA ILE A 344 7.74 1.01 -9.02
C ILE A 344 7.10 1.40 -10.34
N VAL A 345 5.99 2.12 -10.24
CA VAL A 345 5.12 2.43 -11.38
C VAL A 345 5.08 3.93 -11.58
N THR A 346 5.18 4.39 -12.82
CA THR A 346 5.02 5.81 -13.18
C THR A 346 3.57 6.27 -13.10
N ASP A 347 3.35 7.57 -13.25
CA ASP A 347 2.02 8.17 -13.46
C ASP A 347 1.29 7.63 -14.70
N MET A 348 2.01 7.14 -15.72
CA MET A 348 1.44 6.47 -16.90
C MET A 348 1.20 4.96 -16.74
N GLU A 349 1.26 4.41 -15.51
CA GLU A 349 1.10 2.98 -15.23
C GLU A 349 2.19 2.06 -15.84
N GLU A 350 3.35 2.61 -16.23
CA GLU A 350 4.51 1.85 -16.70
C GLU A 350 5.39 1.40 -15.53
N ASP A 351 5.81 0.13 -15.52
CA ASP A 351 6.73 -0.40 -14.52
C ASP A 351 8.16 0.06 -14.81
N LEU A 352 8.75 0.86 -13.92
CA LEU A 352 10.17 1.23 -13.98
C LEU A 352 11.08 0.09 -13.51
N ALA A 353 10.63 -0.60 -12.45
CA ALA A 353 11.35 -1.70 -11.85
C ALA A 353 10.36 -2.56 -11.06
N PHE A 354 10.55 -3.87 -11.05
CA PHE A 354 9.77 -4.75 -10.18
C PHE A 354 10.61 -5.89 -9.62
N ARG A 355 10.17 -6.42 -8.48
CA ARG A 355 10.75 -7.60 -7.84
C ARG A 355 9.66 -8.50 -7.31
N GLU A 356 9.87 -9.80 -7.48
CA GLU A 356 9.07 -10.83 -6.83
C GLU A 356 9.73 -11.21 -5.50
N VAL A 357 8.95 -11.20 -4.43
CA VAL A 357 9.44 -11.44 -3.07
C VAL A 357 8.60 -12.52 -2.42
N SER A 358 9.23 -13.61 -1.97
CA SER A 358 8.56 -14.66 -1.19
C SER A 358 8.40 -14.23 0.27
N HIS A 359 7.26 -14.57 0.87
CA HIS A 359 6.95 -14.25 2.27
C HIS A 359 8.01 -14.78 3.23
N SER A 360 8.58 -13.91 4.07
CA SER A 360 9.70 -14.29 4.94
C SER A 360 9.29 -14.75 6.34
N ALA A 361 7.99 -14.80 6.64
CA ALA A 361 7.41 -15.10 7.96
C ALA A 361 7.87 -14.13 9.06
N LYS A 362 8.23 -12.91 8.66
CA LYS A 362 8.61 -11.84 9.58
C LYS A 362 7.43 -10.90 9.79
N LYS A 363 7.46 -10.19 10.93
CA LYS A 363 6.43 -9.19 11.27
C LYS A 363 6.26 -8.09 10.21
N GLU A 364 7.29 -7.82 9.43
CA GLU A 364 7.31 -6.82 8.37
C GLU A 364 8.18 -7.36 7.23
N GLU A 365 7.60 -7.40 6.04
CA GLU A 365 8.27 -7.78 4.80
C GLU A 365 8.97 -6.55 4.21
N LYS A 366 10.03 -6.79 3.45
CA LYS A 366 10.80 -5.69 2.86
C LYS A 366 11.42 -6.05 1.51
N CYS A 367 11.48 -5.05 0.65
CA CYS A 367 12.13 -5.09 -0.65
C CYS A 367 13.05 -3.86 -0.77
N ARG A 368 14.10 -3.96 -1.58
CA ARG A 368 15.02 -2.85 -1.84
C ARG A 368 15.24 -2.71 -3.33
N PHE A 369 15.17 -1.46 -3.79
CA PHE A 369 15.62 -1.02 -5.10
C PHE A 369 16.87 -0.17 -4.94
N THR A 370 17.76 -0.28 -5.90
CA THR A 370 19.08 0.34 -5.96
C THR A 370 19.25 1.03 -7.31
N ASN A 371 20.33 1.80 -7.50
CA ASN A 371 20.59 2.47 -8.79
C ASN A 371 20.51 1.52 -10.00
N ASP A 372 20.95 0.27 -9.85
CA ASP A 372 20.91 -0.73 -10.93
C ASP A 372 19.49 -1.04 -11.40
N ASP A 373 18.51 -0.98 -10.49
CA ASP A 373 17.09 -1.18 -10.83
C ASP A 373 16.53 0.01 -11.65
N PHE A 374 17.31 1.08 -11.81
CA PHE A 374 16.95 2.30 -12.53
C PHE A 374 17.94 2.63 -13.65
N SER A 375 18.76 1.67 -14.08
CA SER A 375 19.84 1.90 -15.06
C SER A 375 19.34 2.34 -16.44
N GLU A 376 18.09 2.04 -16.77
CA GLU A 376 17.44 2.47 -18.01
C GLU A 376 16.92 3.91 -17.97
N LEU A 377 16.90 4.52 -16.77
CA LEU A 377 16.51 5.92 -16.59
C LEU A 377 17.66 6.84 -16.98
N SER A 378 17.35 7.89 -17.74
CA SER A 378 18.34 8.91 -18.08
C SER A 378 18.80 9.67 -16.82
N GLU A 379 20.06 10.11 -16.79
CA GLU A 379 20.63 10.89 -15.67
C GLU A 379 19.88 12.23 -15.42
N ASP A 380 19.04 12.67 -16.36
CA ASP A 380 18.24 13.89 -16.24
C ASP A 380 16.79 13.62 -15.77
N ALA A 381 16.44 12.34 -15.58
CA ALA A 381 15.08 11.92 -15.29
C ALA A 381 14.58 12.53 -13.97
N LEU A 382 13.45 13.23 -14.01
CA LEU A 382 12.64 13.55 -12.84
C LEU A 382 11.30 12.86 -13.04
N ILE A 383 11.14 11.68 -12.46
CA ILE A 383 9.98 10.82 -12.69
C ILE A 383 9.11 10.82 -11.46
N SER A 384 7.81 11.10 -11.63
CA SER A 384 6.83 10.83 -10.59
C SER A 384 6.50 9.35 -10.61
N ALA A 385 6.64 8.71 -9.46
CA ALA A 385 6.40 7.29 -9.31
C ALA A 385 5.64 6.99 -8.02
N LYS A 386 5.01 5.83 -7.99
CA LYS A 386 4.43 5.23 -6.79
C LYS A 386 4.91 3.78 -6.68
N VAL A 387 4.93 3.27 -5.46
CA VAL A 387 5.18 1.85 -5.22
C VAL A 387 3.83 1.14 -5.19
N VAL A 388 3.72 0.06 -5.95
CA VAL A 388 2.57 -0.83 -5.94
C VAL A 388 3.02 -2.19 -5.41
N VAL A 389 2.41 -2.66 -4.33
CA VAL A 389 2.59 -4.02 -3.81
C VAL A 389 1.32 -4.81 -4.10
N SER A 390 1.45 -5.97 -4.72
CA SER A 390 0.34 -6.89 -4.99
C SER A 390 0.72 -8.35 -4.68
N VAL A 391 -0.29 -9.21 -4.59
CA VAL A 391 -0.12 -10.65 -4.37
C VAL A 391 -0.19 -11.37 -5.71
N ILE A 392 0.80 -12.20 -6.00
CA ILE A 392 0.85 -12.97 -7.25
C ILE A 392 -0.10 -14.16 -7.14
N GLY A 393 -1.02 -14.28 -8.12
CA GLY A 393 -1.96 -15.41 -8.21
C GLY A 393 -3.18 -15.32 -7.31
N ASN A 394 -3.42 -14.18 -6.64
CA ASN A 394 -4.62 -13.94 -5.84
C ASN A 394 -5.13 -12.50 -6.01
N ASP A 395 -5.96 -12.29 -7.02
CA ASP A 395 -6.54 -10.98 -7.37
C ASP A 395 -7.63 -10.50 -6.38
N ALA A 396 -8.05 -11.35 -5.43
CA ALA A 396 -8.99 -10.96 -4.39
C ALA A 396 -8.36 -10.07 -3.30
N VAL A 397 -7.02 -10.03 -3.23
CA VAL A 397 -6.29 -9.15 -2.32
C VAL A 397 -5.97 -7.83 -3.04
N GLU A 398 -6.54 -6.74 -2.53
CA GLU A 398 -6.35 -5.41 -3.10
C GLU A 398 -4.87 -4.99 -3.07
N ALA A 399 -4.36 -4.53 -4.22
CA ALA A 399 -3.03 -3.97 -4.31
C ALA A 399 -2.93 -2.68 -3.47
N GLN A 400 -1.76 -2.46 -2.87
CA GLN A 400 -1.52 -1.26 -2.07
C GLN A 400 -0.56 -0.34 -2.77
N GLU A 401 -0.94 0.93 -2.83
CA GLU A 401 -0.15 2.00 -3.43
C GLU A 401 0.42 2.92 -2.37
N SER A 402 1.64 3.40 -2.60
CA SER A 402 2.22 4.47 -1.80
C SER A 402 1.68 5.85 -2.21
N GLU A 403 1.96 6.87 -1.40
CA GLU A 403 1.94 8.24 -1.93
C GLU A 403 2.97 8.38 -3.07
N GLU A 404 2.76 9.37 -3.93
CA GLU A 404 3.70 9.66 -5.01
C GLU A 404 5.04 10.16 -4.44
N PHE A 405 6.13 9.79 -5.11
CA PHE A 405 7.47 10.26 -4.83
C PHE A 405 8.21 10.54 -6.15
N LEU A 406 9.23 11.39 -6.09
CA LEU A 406 10.01 11.77 -7.26
C LEU A 406 11.33 11.00 -7.30
N ILE A 407 11.64 10.37 -8.42
CA ILE A 407 12.96 9.77 -8.67
C ILE A 407 13.79 10.76 -9.48
N ARG A 408 15.04 11.00 -9.07
CA ARG A 408 15.99 11.81 -9.83
C ARG A 408 17.44 11.41 -9.59
N PHE A 409 18.33 11.82 -10.47
CA PHE A 409 19.77 11.74 -10.21
C PHE A 409 20.33 13.07 -9.65
N GLY A 410 21.19 12.98 -8.63
CA GLY A 410 21.91 14.12 -8.02
C GLY A 410 21.08 15.09 -7.14
N GLN A 411 21.77 16.07 -6.54
CA GLN A 411 21.17 17.16 -5.74
C GLN A 411 21.07 18.48 -6.54
N PRO A 412 19.96 19.23 -6.44
CA PRO A 412 19.81 20.52 -7.12
C PRO A 412 20.57 21.62 -6.35
N PRO A 413 21.16 22.60 -7.04
CA PRO A 413 21.66 23.81 -6.41
C PRO A 413 20.53 24.59 -5.70
N ALA A 414 20.87 25.31 -4.62
CA ALA A 414 19.93 25.95 -3.70
C ALA A 414 18.84 26.84 -4.38
N ARG A 415 17.58 26.72 -3.93
CA ARG A 415 16.37 27.30 -4.55
C ARG A 415 16.23 28.83 -4.39
N GLU A 416 15.82 29.50 -5.47
CA GLU A 416 15.08 30.78 -5.45
C GLU A 416 13.56 30.56 -5.66
N ARG A 417 12.72 31.37 -5.00
CA ARG A 417 11.25 31.24 -4.97
C ARG A 417 10.59 31.71 -6.28
N GLY A 418 10.02 30.79 -7.06
CA GLY A 418 9.09 31.08 -8.14
C GLY A 418 8.47 29.79 -8.68
N GLY A 419 7.15 29.74 -8.83
CA GLY A 419 6.45 28.57 -9.38
C GLY A 419 7.02 28.16 -10.74
N VAL A 420 7.24 26.86 -10.92
CA VAL A 420 7.82 26.28 -12.13
C VAL A 420 6.72 26.29 -13.22
N GLY A 421 6.88 27.08 -14.28
CA GLY A 421 5.90 27.18 -15.36
C GLY A 421 5.60 25.81 -16.02
N LYS A 422 4.43 25.68 -16.65
CA LYS A 422 4.01 24.51 -17.43
C LYS A 422 4.99 24.26 -18.59
N LYS A 423 5.48 23.04 -18.74
CA LYS A 423 6.38 22.65 -19.83
C LYS A 423 5.59 22.61 -21.15
N VAL A 424 6.12 23.26 -22.19
CA VAL A 424 5.57 23.28 -23.56
C VAL A 424 6.69 23.08 -24.58
N ARG A 425 6.38 22.64 -25.81
CA ARG A 425 7.41 22.43 -26.85
C ARG A 425 7.95 23.77 -27.38
N THR A 426 7.06 24.74 -27.51
CA THR A 426 7.31 26.13 -27.87
C THR A 426 6.35 27.03 -27.08
N PHE A 427 6.69 28.30 -26.88
CA PHE A 427 5.84 29.20 -26.09
C PHE A 427 4.46 29.46 -26.72
N SER A 428 4.32 29.42 -28.04
CA SER A 428 3.03 29.59 -28.71
C SER A 428 1.98 28.57 -28.25
N GLU A 429 2.38 27.30 -28.04
CA GLU A 429 1.49 26.24 -27.51
C GLU A 429 0.99 26.48 -26.09
N GLY A 430 1.73 27.27 -25.30
CA GLY A 430 1.28 27.71 -23.98
C GLY A 430 0.42 28.98 -24.07
N LEU A 431 0.85 29.93 -24.90
CA LEU A 431 0.21 31.24 -24.99
C LEU A 431 -1.19 31.21 -25.62
N ILE A 432 -1.53 30.18 -26.39
CA ILE A 432 -2.92 29.93 -26.82
C ILE A 432 -3.88 29.68 -25.65
N GLU A 433 -3.39 29.39 -24.43
CA GLU A 433 -4.23 29.30 -23.23
C GLU A 433 -4.59 30.68 -22.66
N LEU A 434 -4.00 31.78 -23.15
CA LEU A 434 -4.37 33.12 -22.71
C LEU A 434 -5.72 33.53 -23.28
N ASP A 435 -6.44 34.38 -22.54
CA ASP A 435 -7.80 34.76 -22.93
C ASP A 435 -7.84 35.88 -23.99
N ASP A 436 -6.69 36.47 -24.34
CA ASP A 436 -6.58 37.64 -25.20
C ASP A 436 -5.35 37.61 -26.13
N ARG A 437 -5.61 37.80 -27.43
CA ARG A 437 -4.60 37.85 -28.49
C ARG A 437 -3.66 39.05 -28.40
N GLU A 438 -4.14 40.19 -27.89
CA GLU A 438 -3.31 41.39 -27.71
C GLU A 438 -2.24 41.16 -26.64
N MET A 439 -2.54 40.36 -25.62
CA MET A 439 -1.58 39.96 -24.60
C MET A 439 -0.44 39.13 -25.19
N VAL A 440 -0.75 38.19 -26.09
CA VAL A 440 0.26 37.42 -26.84
C VAL A 440 1.14 38.36 -27.67
N SER A 441 0.53 39.30 -28.38
CA SER A 441 1.25 40.28 -29.22
C SER A 441 2.19 41.17 -28.41
N THR A 442 1.78 41.51 -27.19
CA THR A 442 2.58 42.28 -26.23
C THR A 442 3.76 41.47 -25.69
N LEU A 443 3.54 40.20 -25.34
CA LEU A 443 4.59 39.28 -24.89
C LEU A 443 5.60 39.01 -26.02
N ALA A 444 5.12 38.76 -27.24
CA ALA A 444 5.96 38.61 -28.42
C ALA A 444 6.75 39.88 -28.75
N SER A 445 6.22 41.08 -28.44
CA SER A 445 6.93 42.34 -28.64
C SER A 445 7.90 42.71 -27.51
N THR A 446 7.90 41.98 -26.39
CA THR A 446 8.68 42.31 -25.20
C THR A 446 10.17 42.04 -25.43
N THR A 447 11.05 42.91 -24.91
CA THR A 447 12.52 42.79 -24.95
C THR A 447 13.12 42.45 -23.58
N ALA A 448 12.27 42.08 -22.62
CA ALA A 448 12.71 41.69 -21.29
C ALA A 448 13.38 40.32 -21.32
N SER A 449 14.52 40.21 -20.64
CA SER A 449 15.23 38.95 -20.46
C SER A 449 14.34 37.93 -19.78
N LEU A 450 14.17 36.77 -20.43
CA LEU A 450 13.47 35.65 -19.85
C LEU A 450 14.40 34.93 -18.86
N PRO A 451 13.96 34.69 -17.61
CA PRO A 451 14.76 33.96 -16.65
C PRO A 451 14.95 32.51 -17.11
N VAL A 452 16.12 31.95 -16.80
CA VAL A 452 16.45 30.54 -17.03
C VAL A 452 16.56 29.85 -15.68
N ASP A 453 15.86 28.74 -15.49
CA ASP A 453 15.95 27.97 -14.25
C ASP A 453 17.24 27.14 -14.18
N SER A 454 17.54 26.56 -13.01
CA SER A 454 18.74 25.75 -12.80
C SER A 454 18.79 24.46 -13.65
N LYS A 455 17.68 24.09 -14.30
CA LYS A 455 17.57 22.96 -15.21
C LYS A 455 17.65 23.37 -16.68
N GLY A 456 17.99 24.64 -16.98
CA GLY A 456 18.12 25.13 -18.35
C GLY A 456 16.81 25.44 -19.06
N PHE A 457 15.68 25.56 -18.34
CA PHE A 457 14.42 25.98 -18.94
C PHE A 457 14.31 27.49 -18.95
N VAL A 458 13.99 28.05 -20.12
CA VAL A 458 13.57 29.44 -20.27
C VAL A 458 12.14 29.56 -19.78
N LEU A 459 11.87 30.50 -18.88
CA LEU A 459 10.56 30.69 -18.24
C LEU A 459 9.87 31.97 -18.75
N MET A 460 8.68 31.80 -19.30
CA MET A 460 7.77 32.88 -19.68
C MET A 460 6.68 33.02 -18.62
N ARG A 461 6.67 34.16 -17.92
CA ARG A 461 5.60 34.52 -16.99
C ARG A 461 4.58 35.38 -17.71
N THR A 462 3.30 35.05 -17.56
CA THR A 462 2.22 35.86 -18.14
C THR A 462 1.57 36.74 -17.08
N PRO A 463 0.91 37.84 -17.46
CA PRO A 463 0.12 38.66 -16.54
C PRO A 463 -1.06 37.91 -15.89
N GLN A 464 -1.51 36.79 -16.48
CA GLN A 464 -2.63 36.01 -15.98
C GLN A 464 -2.17 35.04 -14.88
N ARG A 465 -2.84 35.10 -13.73
CA ARG A 465 -2.51 34.28 -12.57
C ARG A 465 -2.64 32.79 -12.92
N GLY A 466 -1.60 32.01 -12.61
CA GLY A 466 -1.58 30.57 -12.84
C GLY A 466 -1.15 30.15 -14.24
N LYS A 467 -0.97 31.09 -15.19
CA LYS A 467 -0.49 30.80 -16.55
C LYS A 467 0.97 31.24 -16.67
N SER A 468 1.88 30.30 -16.56
CA SER A 468 3.32 30.49 -16.79
C SER A 468 3.85 29.27 -17.50
N PHE A 469 4.76 29.47 -18.44
CA PHE A 469 5.21 28.41 -19.35
C PHE A 469 6.72 28.33 -19.34
N ARG A 470 7.28 27.16 -19.64
CA ARG A 470 8.73 26.98 -19.76
C ARG A 470 9.09 26.06 -20.91
N VAL A 471 10.21 26.37 -21.57
CA VAL A 471 10.77 25.62 -22.70
C VAL A 471 12.22 25.28 -22.40
N TYR A 472 12.61 24.02 -22.61
CA TYR A 472 13.99 23.58 -22.37
C TYR A 472 14.93 24.16 -23.42
N ARG A 473 16.06 24.72 -22.99
CA ARG A 473 17.12 25.21 -23.88
C ARG A 473 18.35 24.32 -23.75
N PRO A 474 18.63 23.46 -24.75
CA PRO A 474 19.80 22.59 -24.71
C PRO A 474 21.11 23.37 -24.48
N PRO A 475 22.05 22.88 -23.66
CA PRO A 475 23.28 23.60 -23.32
C PRO A 475 24.12 24.00 -24.54
N LEU A 476 24.20 23.14 -25.56
CA LEU A 476 24.90 23.44 -26.81
C LEU A 476 24.25 24.62 -27.55
N ILE A 477 22.92 24.64 -27.63
CA ILE A 477 22.19 25.75 -28.26
C ILE A 477 22.40 27.03 -27.46
N ALA A 478 22.33 26.97 -26.13
CA ALA A 478 22.58 28.13 -25.28
C ALA A 478 24.00 28.70 -25.46
N GLU A 479 25.01 27.83 -25.53
CA GLU A 479 26.40 28.22 -25.79
C GLU A 479 26.56 28.88 -27.16
N VAL A 480 26.06 28.24 -28.21
CA VAL A 480 26.17 28.73 -29.59
C VAL A 480 25.42 30.04 -29.79
N GLU A 481 24.22 30.18 -29.25
CA GLU A 481 23.47 31.44 -29.30
C GLU A 481 24.20 32.55 -28.54
N GLY A 482 24.81 32.23 -27.39
CA GLY A 482 25.66 33.17 -26.65
C GLY A 482 26.89 33.62 -27.46
N GLN A 483 27.54 32.69 -28.15
CA GLN A 483 28.63 33.02 -29.08
C GLN A 483 28.13 33.87 -30.25
N TRP A 484 27.01 33.53 -30.87
CA TRP A 484 26.45 34.30 -32.00
C TRP A 484 26.15 35.74 -31.60
N THR A 485 25.60 35.96 -30.40
CA THR A 485 25.45 37.30 -29.83
C THR A 485 26.80 37.99 -29.58
N HIS A 486 27.79 37.27 -29.04
CA HIS A 486 29.14 37.81 -28.82
C HIS A 486 29.80 38.27 -30.13
N HIS A 487 29.61 37.49 -31.20
CA HIS A 487 30.01 37.81 -32.58
C HIS A 487 29.07 38.81 -33.27
N ARG A 488 28.14 39.45 -32.55
CA ARG A 488 27.20 40.47 -33.06
C ARG A 488 26.36 40.01 -34.26
N GLY A 489 25.96 38.74 -34.25
CA GLY A 489 25.16 38.15 -35.32
C GLY A 489 25.93 37.89 -36.62
N GLU A 490 27.26 37.74 -36.53
CA GLU A 490 28.10 37.38 -37.66
C GLU A 490 27.59 36.10 -38.35
N ILE A 491 27.65 36.10 -39.69
CA ILE A 491 27.19 34.99 -40.49
C ILE A 491 28.26 33.90 -40.46
N GLY A 492 27.91 32.74 -39.92
CA GLY A 492 28.84 31.63 -39.78
C GLY A 492 28.15 30.34 -39.34
N ARG A 493 28.98 29.35 -39.06
CA ARG A 493 28.58 28.05 -38.52
C ARG A 493 29.49 27.68 -37.36
N TRP A 494 29.15 26.62 -36.65
CA TRP A 494 29.93 26.12 -35.54
C TRP A 494 30.46 24.73 -35.83
N ARG A 495 31.48 24.34 -35.08
CA ARG A 495 32.01 23.00 -35.06
C ARG A 495 32.20 22.52 -33.64
N VAL A 496 31.82 21.28 -33.37
CA VAL A 496 32.06 20.61 -32.10
C VAL A 496 32.68 19.24 -32.34
N LYS A 497 33.68 18.90 -31.52
CA LYS A 497 34.26 17.54 -31.51
C LYS A 497 33.63 16.74 -30.38
N VAL A 498 33.24 15.51 -30.67
CA VAL A 498 32.66 14.57 -29.71
C VAL A 498 33.52 13.32 -29.58
N ARG A 499 33.48 12.72 -28.38
CA ARG A 499 34.05 11.41 -28.09
C ARG A 499 33.13 10.31 -28.64
N ALA A 500 33.61 9.07 -28.62
CA ALA A 500 32.79 7.91 -29.00
C ALA A 500 31.50 7.79 -28.16
N SER A 501 31.49 8.31 -26.93
CA SER A 501 30.30 8.37 -26.07
C SER A 501 29.30 9.49 -26.42
N GLY A 502 29.52 10.24 -27.49
CA GLY A 502 28.72 11.44 -27.83
C GLY A 502 29.03 12.68 -26.98
N SER A 503 29.75 12.52 -25.86
CA SER A 503 30.17 13.64 -25.01
C SER A 503 31.10 14.62 -25.74
N ARG A 504 30.92 15.92 -25.49
CA ARG A 504 31.73 16.97 -26.11
C ARG A 504 33.18 16.92 -25.61
N ALA A 505 34.11 17.01 -26.54
CA ALA A 505 35.55 17.06 -26.26
C ALA A 505 36.05 18.47 -25.96
N GLY A 506 35.27 19.50 -26.28
CA GLY A 506 35.57 20.91 -26.06
C GLY A 506 34.38 21.81 -26.36
N ALA A 507 34.58 23.13 -26.22
CA ALA A 507 33.61 24.15 -26.59
C ALA A 507 33.38 24.18 -28.10
N ALA A 508 32.24 24.74 -28.53
CA ALA A 508 31.95 24.96 -29.93
C ALA A 508 32.90 26.04 -30.50
N GLU A 509 33.46 25.77 -31.67
CA GLU A 509 34.31 26.68 -32.43
C GLU A 509 33.46 27.40 -33.49
N PHE A 510 33.49 28.74 -33.51
CA PHE A 510 32.84 29.52 -34.54
C PHE A 510 33.69 29.59 -35.81
N ILE A 511 33.05 29.35 -36.95
CA ILE A 511 33.64 29.38 -38.29
C ILE A 511 32.85 30.41 -39.12
N PRO A 512 33.43 31.60 -39.39
CA PRO A 512 32.76 32.62 -40.18
C PRO A 512 32.60 32.15 -41.63
N LEU A 513 31.45 32.48 -42.23
CA LEU A 513 31.22 32.29 -43.66
C LEU A 513 31.51 33.61 -44.37
N VAL A 514 32.46 33.57 -45.29
CA VAL A 514 32.90 34.74 -46.05
C VAL A 514 32.19 34.75 -47.40
N PRO A 515 31.71 35.91 -47.89
CA PRO A 515 31.15 35.99 -49.23
C PRO A 515 32.23 35.63 -50.27
N ALA A 516 31.92 34.74 -51.21
CA ALA A 516 32.84 34.34 -52.26
C ALA A 516 33.27 35.54 -53.13
N GLU A 517 34.58 35.65 -53.42
CA GLU A 517 35.16 36.74 -54.23
C GLU A 517 34.61 36.78 -55.67
N SER A 518 34.08 35.66 -56.17
CA SER A 518 33.52 35.48 -57.51
C SER A 518 32.18 36.19 -57.75
N SER A 519 31.54 36.70 -56.70
CA SER A 519 30.25 37.40 -56.75
C SER A 519 30.43 38.92 -56.79
N SER A 520 31.40 39.42 -57.57
CA SER A 520 31.84 40.81 -57.60
C SER A 520 30.91 41.73 -58.42
N GLY A 521 29.65 41.84 -58.01
CA GLY A 521 28.69 42.83 -58.53
C GLY A 521 28.08 43.66 -57.40
N THR A 522 27.84 44.95 -57.63
CA THR A 522 27.27 45.90 -56.63
C THR A 522 25.99 45.36 -55.97
N SER A 523 25.20 44.56 -56.70
CA SER A 523 23.99 43.92 -56.18
C SER A 523 24.29 42.87 -55.10
N TRP A 524 25.35 42.08 -55.22
CA TRP A 524 25.70 41.05 -54.24
C TRP A 524 26.19 41.66 -52.91
N THR A 525 27.06 42.67 -52.97
CA THR A 525 27.53 43.39 -51.78
C THR A 525 26.36 43.98 -51.00
N SER A 526 25.40 44.60 -51.70
CA SER A 526 24.21 45.16 -51.05
C SER A 526 23.30 44.11 -50.39
N LEU A 527 23.18 42.92 -51.01
CA LEU A 527 22.41 41.80 -50.44
C LEU A 527 23.11 41.24 -49.21
N TRP A 528 24.43 41.08 -49.25
CA TRP A 528 25.23 40.61 -48.13
C TRP A 528 25.16 41.57 -46.94
N GLU A 529 25.35 42.88 -47.15
CA GLU A 529 25.26 43.90 -46.10
C GLU A 529 23.86 43.96 -45.45
N ARG A 530 22.81 43.78 -46.26
CA ARG A 530 21.44 43.65 -45.78
C ARG A 530 21.28 42.44 -44.86
N THR A 531 21.80 41.28 -45.25
CA THR A 531 21.73 40.03 -44.46
C THR A 531 22.57 40.08 -43.20
N VAL A 532 23.75 40.73 -43.23
CA VAL A 532 24.54 41.01 -42.03
C VAL A 532 23.76 41.89 -41.06
N THR A 533 23.12 42.94 -41.56
CA THR A 533 22.30 43.83 -40.73
C THR A 533 21.10 43.11 -40.12
N ALA A 534 20.41 42.28 -40.91
CA ALA A 534 19.28 41.51 -40.45
C ALA A 534 19.69 40.44 -39.43
N SER A 535 20.82 39.74 -39.64
CA SER A 535 21.37 38.73 -38.73
C SER A 535 21.80 39.33 -37.40
N ARG A 536 22.42 40.51 -37.40
CA ARG A 536 22.71 41.27 -36.19
C ARG A 536 21.45 41.59 -35.38
N ARG A 537 20.41 42.13 -36.02
CA ARG A 537 19.13 42.45 -35.34
C ARG A 537 18.46 41.21 -34.77
N MET A 538 18.53 40.10 -35.49
CA MET A 538 17.99 38.81 -35.04
C MET A 538 18.78 38.26 -33.84
N ALA A 539 20.11 38.36 -33.86
CA ALA A 539 20.96 37.95 -32.74
C ALA A 539 20.73 38.81 -31.48
N GLU A 540 20.56 40.14 -31.64
CA GLU A 540 20.17 41.05 -30.56
C GLU A 540 18.81 40.65 -29.96
N ARG A 541 17.86 40.26 -30.81
CA ARG A 541 16.55 39.76 -30.38
C ARG A 541 16.65 38.45 -29.60
N PHE A 542 17.47 37.50 -30.06
CA PHE A 542 17.70 36.24 -29.36
C PHE A 542 18.33 36.48 -27.98
N ALA A 543 19.30 37.40 -27.90
CA ALA A 543 19.94 37.78 -26.64
C ALA A 543 18.93 38.36 -25.64
N ALA A 544 18.00 39.20 -26.11
CA ALA A 544 17.01 39.85 -25.26
C ALA A 544 15.91 38.90 -24.78
N CYS A 545 15.59 37.84 -25.54
CA CYS A 545 14.35 37.07 -25.34
C CYS A 545 14.61 35.56 -25.18
N GLY A 546 15.59 35.19 -24.35
CA GLY A 546 15.78 33.78 -23.96
C GLY A 546 16.30 32.85 -25.06
N GLY A 547 16.89 33.39 -26.13
CA GLY A 547 17.39 32.62 -27.27
C GLY A 547 16.33 32.27 -28.30
N GLY A 548 16.64 31.31 -29.17
CA GLY A 548 15.73 30.84 -30.21
C GLY A 548 14.51 30.11 -29.67
N VAL A 549 14.69 29.35 -28.58
CA VAL A 549 13.57 28.67 -27.90
C VAL A 549 12.60 29.64 -27.22
N GLY A 550 13.06 30.87 -26.97
CA GLY A 550 12.25 31.91 -26.34
C GLY A 550 11.46 32.78 -27.32
N GLN A 551 11.59 32.54 -28.62
CA GLN A 551 10.89 33.33 -29.63
C GLN A 551 9.42 32.93 -29.75
N ILE A 552 8.59 33.95 -29.98
CA ILE A 552 7.18 33.82 -30.36
C ILE A 552 7.02 34.68 -31.61
N TYR A 553 6.82 34.03 -32.75
CA TYR A 553 6.78 34.68 -34.05
C TYR A 553 5.37 35.08 -34.43
N ASP A 554 4.83 36.02 -33.68
CA ASP A 554 3.52 36.60 -33.93
C ASP A 554 3.58 37.69 -35.02
N GLN A 555 2.83 37.53 -36.12
CA GLN A 555 2.72 38.53 -37.19
C GLN A 555 2.13 39.88 -36.75
N ASN A 556 1.33 39.92 -35.67
CA ASN A 556 0.74 41.13 -35.10
C ASN A 556 1.69 41.84 -34.13
N ALA A 557 2.83 41.23 -33.78
CA ALA A 557 3.81 41.82 -32.89
C ALA A 557 4.59 42.95 -33.58
N LYS A 558 4.91 44.02 -32.84
CA LYS A 558 5.61 45.20 -33.36
C LYS A 558 7.00 44.87 -33.95
N VAL A 559 7.61 43.79 -33.47
CA VAL A 559 8.95 43.36 -33.85
C VAL A 559 8.97 42.50 -35.12
N PHE A 560 7.81 42.00 -35.57
CA PHE A 560 7.73 41.01 -36.65
C PHE A 560 8.27 41.55 -37.98
N ASP A 561 7.68 42.62 -38.51
CA ASP A 561 8.11 43.21 -39.77
C ASP A 561 9.58 43.69 -39.77
N PRO A 562 10.04 44.53 -38.82
CA PRO A 562 11.38 45.13 -38.88
C PRO A 562 12.54 44.19 -38.55
N VAL A 563 12.27 43.02 -37.94
CA VAL A 563 13.30 42.06 -37.51
C VAL A 563 13.08 40.70 -38.13
N VAL A 564 11.96 40.03 -37.83
CA VAL A 564 11.73 38.62 -38.20
C VAL A 564 11.53 38.48 -39.71
N LYS A 565 10.61 39.25 -40.28
CA LYS A 565 10.32 39.22 -41.72
C LYS A 565 11.51 39.72 -42.53
N GLU A 566 12.16 40.78 -42.09
CA GLU A 566 13.37 41.28 -42.76
C GLU A 566 14.52 40.26 -42.72
N TYR A 567 14.69 39.52 -41.62
CA TYR A 567 15.65 38.41 -41.54
C TYR A 567 15.36 37.35 -42.60
N LEU A 568 14.11 36.88 -42.70
CA LEU A 568 13.71 35.88 -43.68
C LEU A 568 13.88 36.38 -45.13
N LEU A 569 13.49 37.62 -45.42
CA LEU A 569 13.60 38.20 -46.76
C LEU A 569 15.05 38.43 -47.18
N ALA A 570 15.92 38.85 -46.25
CA ALA A 570 17.33 39.05 -46.52
C ALA A 570 18.03 37.70 -46.80
N TRP A 571 17.75 36.68 -45.99
CA TRP A 571 18.28 35.33 -46.19
C TRP A 571 17.76 34.67 -47.45
N ALA A 572 16.48 34.81 -47.78
CA ALA A 572 15.92 34.30 -49.04
C ALA A 572 16.66 34.88 -50.25
N ALA A 573 16.87 36.20 -50.27
CA ALA A 573 17.54 36.88 -51.38
C ALA A 573 19.02 36.49 -51.53
N VAL A 574 19.71 36.20 -50.42
CA VAL A 574 21.10 35.72 -50.43
C VAL A 574 21.18 34.25 -50.85
N LEU A 575 20.29 33.38 -50.37
CA LEU A 575 20.29 31.96 -50.72
C LEU A 575 19.86 31.71 -52.17
N GLU A 576 19.01 32.56 -52.74
CA GLU A 576 18.60 32.46 -54.16
C GLU A 576 19.74 32.73 -55.15
N LYS A 577 20.70 33.58 -54.77
CA LYS A 577 21.77 34.08 -55.67
C LYS A 577 23.17 33.68 -55.24
N GLY A 578 23.30 33.17 -54.03
CA GLY A 578 24.57 32.90 -53.37
C GLY A 578 25.09 31.50 -53.58
N ASP A 579 26.27 31.27 -53.02
CA ASP A 579 26.87 29.94 -52.98
C ASP A 579 26.05 29.01 -52.07
N PRO A 580 25.81 27.73 -52.46
CA PRO A 580 25.07 26.77 -51.65
C PRO A 580 25.60 26.61 -50.22
N SER A 581 26.92 26.76 -49.99
CA SER A 581 27.52 26.66 -48.65
C SER A 581 26.95 27.69 -47.65
N LEU A 582 26.34 28.79 -48.12
CA LEU A 582 25.66 29.75 -47.26
C LEU A 582 24.43 29.16 -46.56
N ALA A 583 23.85 28.08 -47.10
CA ALA A 583 22.79 27.33 -46.46
C ALA A 583 23.28 26.56 -45.21
N LEU A 584 24.59 26.49 -44.96
CA LEU A 584 25.16 25.96 -43.72
C LEU A 584 25.29 27.01 -42.62
N ALA A 585 24.89 28.25 -42.85
CA ALA A 585 24.87 29.27 -41.81
C ALA A 585 23.95 28.85 -40.65
N ASN A 586 24.32 29.17 -39.41
CA ASN A 586 23.55 28.77 -38.22
C ASN A 586 23.36 27.26 -38.11
N THR A 587 24.44 26.51 -38.32
CA THR A 587 24.51 25.06 -38.07
C THR A 587 25.69 24.71 -37.16
N VAL A 588 25.67 23.53 -36.54
CA VAL A 588 26.79 22.98 -35.79
C VAL A 588 27.24 21.68 -36.46
N GLU A 589 28.44 21.70 -37.03
CA GLU A 589 29.12 20.52 -37.53
C GLU A 589 29.58 19.65 -36.35
N VAL A 590 29.12 18.41 -36.28
CA VAL A 590 29.53 17.43 -35.26
C VAL A 590 30.62 16.55 -35.86
N GLN A 591 31.79 16.54 -35.23
CA GLN A 591 32.95 15.75 -35.68
C GLN A 591 33.40 14.74 -34.62
N SER A 592 33.96 13.62 -35.07
CA SER A 592 34.74 12.73 -34.21
C SER A 592 36.02 13.42 -33.73
N LEU A 593 36.70 12.81 -32.74
CA LEU A 593 38.05 13.27 -32.32
C LEU A 593 39.07 13.25 -33.46
N SER A 594 38.91 12.38 -34.46
CA SER A 594 39.78 12.32 -35.65
C SER A 594 39.46 13.39 -36.68
N GLY A 595 38.41 14.19 -36.48
CA GLY A 595 37.98 15.25 -37.40
C GLY A 595 37.06 14.78 -38.52
N ARG A 596 36.60 13.52 -38.50
CA ARG A 596 35.58 13.03 -39.44
C ARG A 596 34.23 13.65 -39.06
N THR A 597 33.53 14.23 -40.02
CA THR A 597 32.16 14.71 -39.84
C THR A 597 31.22 13.53 -39.62
N ILE A 598 30.47 13.60 -38.53
CA ILE A 598 29.46 12.63 -38.12
C ILE A 598 28.08 13.12 -38.57
N GLY A 599 27.80 14.41 -38.39
CA GLY A 599 26.53 14.99 -38.73
C GLY A 599 26.49 16.50 -38.53
N LEU A 600 25.30 17.06 -38.68
CA LEU A 600 25.04 18.49 -38.64
C LEU A 600 23.81 18.75 -37.78
N ILE A 601 23.88 19.74 -36.88
CA ILE A 601 22.74 20.23 -36.12
C ILE A 601 22.30 21.55 -36.73
N VAL A 602 21.05 21.64 -37.18
CA VAL A 602 20.45 22.88 -37.67
C VAL A 602 19.86 23.65 -36.48
N LEU A 603 20.34 24.88 -36.27
CA LEU A 603 19.99 25.67 -35.09
C LEU A 603 18.65 26.40 -35.23
N PRO A 604 18.04 26.84 -34.11
CA PRO A 604 16.81 27.64 -34.14
C PRO A 604 16.95 28.97 -34.90
N SER A 605 18.16 29.53 -34.99
CA SER A 605 18.47 30.74 -35.75
C SER A 605 18.60 30.47 -37.26
N HIS A 606 18.63 29.22 -37.71
CA HIS A 606 18.74 28.90 -39.13
C HIS A 606 17.56 29.48 -39.92
N PRO A 607 17.77 30.13 -41.08
CA PRO A 607 16.70 30.82 -41.80
C PRO A 607 15.48 29.95 -42.12
N VAL A 608 15.71 28.68 -42.52
CA VAL A 608 14.62 27.72 -42.78
C VAL A 608 13.89 27.31 -41.49
N ARG A 609 14.59 27.18 -40.35
CA ARG A 609 13.96 26.89 -39.05
C ARG A 609 13.11 28.06 -38.57
N VAL A 610 13.63 29.28 -38.72
CA VAL A 610 12.87 30.51 -38.42
C VAL A 610 11.62 30.58 -39.30
N ALA A 611 11.73 30.33 -40.61
CA ALA A 611 10.58 30.36 -41.51
C ALA A 611 9.49 29.34 -41.12
N TRP A 612 9.91 28.11 -40.80
CA TRP A 612 9.00 27.06 -40.35
C TRP A 612 8.34 27.41 -39.01
N HIS A 613 9.10 27.88 -38.02
CA HIS A 613 8.58 28.23 -36.70
C HIS A 613 7.65 29.46 -36.79
N VAL A 614 7.96 30.44 -37.64
CA VAL A 614 7.04 31.54 -37.97
C VAL A 614 5.71 31.03 -38.50
N ALA A 615 5.71 30.09 -39.45
CA ALA A 615 4.48 29.52 -39.98
C ALA A 615 3.69 28.76 -38.90
N TYR A 616 4.39 27.96 -38.08
CA TYR A 616 3.77 27.20 -36.98
C TYR A 616 3.11 28.11 -35.95
N ASP A 617 3.84 29.12 -35.44
CA ASP A 617 3.33 30.02 -34.42
C ASP A 617 2.09 30.77 -34.91
N ASN A 618 2.11 31.28 -36.14
CA ASN A 618 0.94 31.98 -36.68
C ASN A 618 -0.24 31.05 -36.96
N LEU A 619 -0.02 29.80 -37.34
CA LEU A 619 -1.09 28.81 -37.48
C LEU A 619 -1.73 28.48 -36.12
N ALA A 620 -0.92 28.24 -35.09
CA ALA A 620 -1.41 27.97 -33.73
C ALA A 620 -2.19 29.14 -33.16
N LEU A 621 -1.68 30.36 -33.32
CA LEU A 621 -2.34 31.58 -32.85
C LEU A 621 -3.62 31.88 -33.66
N TYR A 622 -3.62 31.63 -34.97
CA TYR A 622 -4.83 31.77 -35.79
C TYR A 622 -5.92 30.79 -35.36
N ALA A 623 -5.59 29.50 -35.20
CA ALA A 623 -6.53 28.48 -34.77
C ALA A 623 -7.15 28.82 -33.40
N ALA A 624 -6.32 29.24 -32.43
CA ALA A 624 -6.79 29.55 -31.08
C ALA A 624 -7.65 30.82 -31.01
N PHE A 625 -7.24 31.91 -31.70
CA PHE A 625 -7.85 33.23 -31.47
C PHE A 625 -8.79 33.70 -32.58
N GLU A 626 -8.61 33.24 -33.83
CA GLU A 626 -9.50 33.61 -34.95
C GLU A 626 -10.56 32.53 -35.22
N GLN A 627 -10.23 31.26 -34.97
CA GLN A 627 -11.18 30.14 -35.08
C GLN A 627 -11.77 29.69 -33.75
N ASP A 628 -11.35 30.30 -32.64
CA ASP A 628 -11.81 29.99 -31.28
C ASP A 628 -11.69 28.50 -30.92
N MET A 629 -10.68 27.82 -31.48
CA MET A 629 -10.44 26.41 -31.19
C MET A 629 -9.89 26.25 -29.77
N PRO A 630 -10.38 25.28 -28.98
CA PRO A 630 -9.88 25.03 -27.64
C PRO A 630 -8.36 24.75 -27.64
N PRO A 631 -7.58 25.25 -26.66
CA PRO A 631 -6.12 25.06 -26.63
C PRO A 631 -5.65 23.60 -26.58
N LYS A 632 -6.53 22.68 -26.15
CA LYS A 632 -6.25 21.24 -26.21
C LYS A 632 -6.27 20.75 -27.65
N ASP A 633 -7.31 21.09 -28.39
CA ASP A 633 -7.55 20.62 -29.76
C ASP A 633 -6.51 21.21 -30.72
N VAL A 634 -6.14 22.48 -30.55
CA VAL A 634 -5.03 23.09 -31.30
C VAL A 634 -3.72 22.31 -31.11
N ARG A 635 -3.41 21.88 -29.88
CA ARG A 635 -2.19 21.10 -29.60
C ARG A 635 -2.26 19.68 -30.14
N GLU A 636 -3.44 19.07 -30.13
CA GLU A 636 -3.67 17.73 -30.67
C GLU A 636 -3.51 17.72 -32.19
N GLU A 637 -4.16 18.64 -32.90
CA GLU A 637 -4.07 18.77 -34.35
C GLU A 637 -2.65 19.15 -34.82
N LEU A 638 -1.97 20.05 -34.10
CA LEU A 638 -0.60 20.46 -34.41
C LEU A 638 0.46 19.51 -33.84
N SER A 639 0.08 18.44 -33.14
CA SER A 639 1.03 17.49 -32.55
C SER A 639 1.93 16.85 -33.62
N ALA A 640 1.36 16.54 -34.79
CA ALA A 640 2.03 15.98 -35.95
C ALA A 640 2.97 16.96 -36.67
N LEU A 641 2.88 18.26 -36.37
CA LEU A 641 3.74 19.30 -36.94
C LEU A 641 4.86 19.66 -35.97
N ASP A 642 5.72 18.70 -35.65
CA ASP A 642 6.86 18.87 -34.73
C ASP A 642 8.09 19.54 -35.37
N GLY A 643 8.06 19.73 -36.69
CA GLY A 643 9.14 20.32 -37.46
C GLY A 643 10.16 19.32 -37.97
N ALA A 644 9.86 18.02 -37.90
CA ALA A 644 10.56 17.01 -38.67
C ALA A 644 10.65 17.43 -40.14
N MET A 645 11.81 17.19 -40.76
CA MET A 645 12.08 17.48 -42.17
C MET A 645 12.22 18.97 -42.58
N PHE A 646 12.39 19.92 -41.64
CA PHE A 646 12.69 21.31 -41.99
C PHE A 646 14.04 21.77 -41.44
N PRO A 647 15.10 21.91 -42.25
CA PRO A 647 15.19 21.50 -43.66
C PRO A 647 15.29 19.98 -43.81
N ALA A 648 14.82 19.46 -44.95
CA ALA A 648 14.89 18.02 -45.27
C ALA A 648 16.29 17.61 -45.75
N PHE A 649 16.99 18.53 -46.41
CA PHE A 649 18.37 18.37 -46.84
C PHE A 649 19.10 19.72 -46.84
N LEU A 650 20.42 19.67 -46.65
CA LEU A 650 21.35 20.79 -46.76
C LEU A 650 22.57 20.35 -47.58
N PRO A 651 23.29 21.25 -48.27
CA PRO A 651 24.52 20.89 -48.96
C PRO A 651 25.56 20.38 -47.96
N ASN A 652 26.40 19.42 -48.34
CA ASN A 652 27.51 18.99 -47.50
C ASN A 652 28.65 20.02 -47.50
N LEU A 653 29.63 19.83 -46.62
CA LEU A 653 30.87 20.60 -46.58
C LEU A 653 31.81 20.29 -47.75
N GLU A 654 31.65 19.10 -48.34
CA GLU A 654 32.34 18.67 -49.56
C GLU A 654 31.40 18.74 -50.76
N ASP A 655 31.89 19.24 -51.90
CA ASP A 655 31.11 19.35 -53.11
C ASP A 655 30.58 17.99 -53.59
N GLY A 656 29.30 17.96 -53.99
CA GLY A 656 28.68 16.78 -54.61
C GLY A 656 28.02 15.78 -53.66
N SER A 657 27.89 16.10 -52.37
CA SER A 657 27.09 15.33 -51.40
C SER A 657 26.16 16.25 -50.60
N CYS A 658 25.21 15.67 -49.86
CA CYS A 658 24.31 16.44 -48.99
C CYS A 658 24.20 15.86 -47.58
N PHE A 659 23.76 16.69 -46.64
CA PHE A 659 23.18 16.23 -45.38
C PHE A 659 21.68 16.00 -45.58
N VAL A 660 21.16 14.90 -45.07
CA VAL A 660 19.74 14.57 -45.04
C VAL A 660 19.22 14.55 -43.61
N PHE A 661 17.95 14.87 -43.43
CA PHE A 661 17.28 14.78 -42.13
C PHE A 661 17.52 13.41 -41.47
N ALA A 662 17.90 13.44 -40.19
CA ALA A 662 18.10 12.24 -39.38
C ALA A 662 17.09 12.18 -38.23
N ASP A 663 16.99 13.26 -37.45
CA ASP A 663 16.17 13.28 -36.24
C ASP A 663 15.72 14.69 -35.83
N THR A 664 14.63 14.79 -35.07
CA THR A 664 14.18 16.04 -34.42
C THR A 664 14.86 16.21 -33.07
N LEU A 665 15.64 17.28 -32.91
CA LEU A 665 16.29 17.61 -31.63
C LEU A 665 15.37 18.54 -30.83
N GLY A 666 14.20 18.00 -30.49
CA GLY A 666 13.06 18.75 -29.98
C GLY A 666 12.41 19.63 -31.05
N PHE A 667 11.62 20.62 -30.62
CA PHE A 667 10.84 21.48 -31.53
C PHE A 667 11.69 22.50 -32.29
N HIS A 668 12.83 22.93 -31.75
CA HIS A 668 13.56 24.09 -32.28
C HIS A 668 14.77 23.73 -33.18
N ALA A 669 15.29 22.50 -33.09
CA ALA A 669 16.51 22.09 -33.81
C ALA A 669 16.34 20.71 -34.46
N VAL A 670 17.19 20.42 -35.45
CA VAL A 670 17.14 19.18 -36.24
C VAL A 670 18.55 18.63 -36.39
N GLY A 671 18.69 17.30 -36.25
CA GLY A 671 19.90 16.55 -36.56
C GLY A 671 19.86 16.06 -38.01
N MET A 672 21.01 16.11 -38.68
CA MET A 672 21.18 15.66 -40.05
C MET A 672 22.46 14.82 -40.17
N ILE A 673 22.44 13.83 -41.06
CA ILE A 673 23.58 12.96 -41.36
C ILE A 673 24.00 13.10 -42.82
N PRO A 674 25.25 12.76 -43.18
CA PRO A 674 25.64 12.65 -44.58
C PRO A 674 24.74 11.65 -45.34
N ASP A 675 24.38 11.97 -46.57
CA ASP A 675 23.60 11.11 -47.49
C ASP A 675 24.23 9.74 -47.82
N THR A 676 25.52 9.60 -47.53
CA THR A 676 26.31 8.38 -47.70
C THR A 676 26.27 7.44 -46.49
N ASP A 677 25.88 7.93 -45.31
CA ASP A 677 25.73 7.10 -44.11
C ASP A 677 24.35 6.43 -44.12
N LYS A 678 24.34 5.11 -43.84
CA LYS A 678 23.15 4.25 -44.00
C LYS A 678 22.23 4.20 -42.77
N GLU A 679 22.67 4.74 -41.64
CA GLU A 679 21.94 4.75 -40.37
C GLU A 679 22.11 6.13 -39.70
N PRO A 680 21.03 6.72 -39.15
CA PRO A 680 21.03 8.01 -38.45
C PRO A 680 21.83 8.06 -37.16
#